data_AF-A0A6A6F1X6-F1
#
_entry.id   AF-A0A6A6F1X6-F1
#
_cell.length_a   1.000
_cell.length_b   1.000
_cell.length_c   1.000
_cell.angle_alpha   90.00
_cell.angle_beta   90.00
_cell.angle_gamma   90.00
#
_symmetry.space_group_name_H-M   'P 1'
#
loop_
_entity.id
_entity.type
_entity.pdbx_description
1 polymer ?
#
loop_
_entity_poly.entity_id
_entity_poly.type
_entity_poly.pdbx_seq_one_letter_code
_entity_poly.pdbx_strand_id
1 'polypeptide(L)'
;MFVRQTWTLVEKTLIIVLYRHWLGTLIRAFLAPIIFMFIIAFSKNFFVPPSDFGIGPARPVRSLGDAAAASAGGRNLFVAVDNAFTGGDIASIIDTLREPITGAGKTFEVVASEDALLTRCPSSIRGVSPCFGSVVFESSPNEGPGGVWNYTIRADGAFGENIYVDQNDNDADIYALPLQRAIDSAIASLDGSTLPDNIQQYVFTTKTPEGRERNIIRLYMGTLIDILGLAYFIGVVGICYQLTGQMAIERELGMSQLIEAMMPNRQRWMPQAARLLSLHIAFDILYFPSWVIMGIIVAVLNYTDSSIGMCVGYFILSGLALSSYSIAFAALFRKAQLSGITVVITSIVLAIIIQVAPSPSTGAAYITSLIFPPINFTLWIIYMAYWQQQNMGADLSLPPPTAPWRMPGYVLYIFCIIQIVVYPVVGALIERALYGTATKSRELRYEESNSQETVKITGLSKHYPPGWWSRNIGSRFIKTPNETVYAVNELSLSVIKGQIVVLLGANGSGKSTTLDTLAGLQKPTNGTIEMDAAGGIGLCPQKNVLWNELTVFEHVRLFNRLKATGKTDSKAEIQALVSDCDLDQKINVRSSALSGGQKRKCQLAMMLTGGSRVCMLDEVSSGLDPLSRRKIWDIILAERGKRSMILTTHFLDEADLLSDDIAVLSKGNLVAHGSAVELKHNLGGGYRVRIYHEDAKELPQQLV
;
A
#
# COMPACT_ATOMS: atom_id res chain seq x y z
N MET A 1 23.76 13.65 -18.15
CA MET A 1 22.40 14.14 -18.50
C MET A 1 21.30 13.30 -17.86
N PHE A 2 21.21 11.99 -18.18
CA PHE A 2 20.17 11.08 -17.65
C PHE A 2 20.03 11.09 -16.12
N VAL A 3 21.14 10.88 -15.39
CA VAL A 3 21.12 10.89 -13.90
C VAL A 3 20.58 12.20 -13.33
N ARG A 4 20.98 13.35 -13.93
CA ARG A 4 20.48 14.67 -13.53
C ARG A 4 18.97 14.78 -13.76
N GLN A 5 18.47 14.31 -14.89
CA GLN A 5 17.05 14.33 -15.22
C GLN A 5 16.24 13.45 -14.25
N THR A 6 16.67 12.21 -14.03
CA THR A 6 16.04 11.28 -13.08
C THR A 6 16.02 11.89 -11.67
N TRP A 7 17.15 12.39 -11.18
CA TRP A 7 17.23 13.00 -9.86
C TRP A 7 16.36 14.25 -9.73
N THR A 8 16.24 15.05 -10.78
CA THR A 8 15.36 16.23 -10.77
C THR A 8 13.89 15.82 -10.64
N LEU A 9 13.47 14.72 -11.28
CA LEU A 9 12.13 14.17 -11.11
C LEU A 9 11.93 13.51 -9.73
N VAL A 10 12.96 12.88 -9.16
CA VAL A 10 12.94 12.37 -7.78
C VAL A 10 12.71 13.51 -6.80
N GLU A 11 13.50 14.59 -6.92
CA GLU A 11 13.38 15.80 -6.10
C GLU A 11 11.98 16.40 -6.21
N LYS A 12 11.42 16.49 -7.43
CA LYS A 12 10.03 16.91 -7.65
C LYS A 12 9.05 16.03 -6.86
N THR A 13 9.16 14.71 -6.98
CA THR A 13 8.21 13.78 -6.33
C THR A 13 8.31 13.89 -4.81
N LEU A 14 9.52 14.00 -4.26
CA LEU A 14 9.73 14.23 -2.83
C LEU A 14 9.17 15.58 -2.38
N ILE A 15 9.36 16.67 -3.12
CA ILE A 15 8.77 17.98 -2.76
C ILE A 15 7.24 17.89 -2.68
N ILE A 16 6.61 17.27 -3.66
CA ILE A 16 5.14 17.13 -3.70
C ILE A 16 4.66 16.20 -2.57
N VAL A 17 5.22 15.00 -2.48
CA VAL A 17 4.70 13.96 -1.59
C VAL A 17 5.16 14.15 -0.15
N LEU A 18 6.45 14.41 0.10
CA LEU A 18 7.01 14.53 1.44
C LEU A 18 6.83 15.92 2.03
N TYR A 19 7.08 17.00 1.27
CA TYR A 19 7.07 18.36 1.85
C TYR A 19 5.69 19.02 1.81
N ARG A 20 4.98 18.97 0.69
CA ARG A 20 3.65 19.61 0.54
C ARG A 20 2.53 18.82 1.23
N HIS A 21 2.65 17.49 1.27
CA HIS A 21 1.68 16.59 1.94
C HIS A 21 2.27 15.85 3.15
N TRP A 22 3.16 16.52 3.90
CA TRP A 22 3.95 15.89 4.97
C TRP A 22 3.13 15.08 5.98
N LEU A 23 2.01 15.62 6.47
CA LEU A 23 1.18 14.94 7.48
C LEU A 23 0.52 13.68 6.92
N GLY A 24 -0.11 13.79 5.74
CA GLY A 24 -0.78 12.65 5.10
C GLY A 24 0.21 11.55 4.73
N THR A 25 1.39 11.93 4.27
CA THR A 25 2.47 11.02 3.93
C THR A 25 3.09 10.37 5.17
N LEU A 26 3.34 11.11 6.24
CA LEU A 26 3.83 10.57 7.51
C LEU A 26 2.87 9.51 8.08
N ILE A 27 1.57 9.80 8.06
CA ILE A 27 0.57 8.85 8.55
C ILE A 27 0.53 7.60 7.66
N ARG A 28 0.42 7.77 6.33
CA ARG A 28 0.21 6.64 5.41
C ARG A 28 1.45 5.79 5.17
N ALA A 29 2.62 6.41 5.03
CA ALA A 29 3.87 5.70 4.70
C ALA A 29 4.58 5.17 5.95
N PHE A 30 4.41 5.82 7.10
CA PHE A 30 5.18 5.53 8.30
C PHE A 30 4.31 5.09 9.49
N LEU A 31 3.51 5.98 10.08
CA LEU A 31 2.83 5.70 11.35
C LEU A 31 1.80 4.57 11.26
N ALA A 32 0.89 4.62 10.28
CA ALA A 32 -0.18 3.64 10.18
C ALA A 32 0.34 2.21 9.92
N PRO A 33 1.26 1.96 8.96
CA PRO A 33 1.86 0.64 8.78
C PRO A 33 2.59 0.12 10.04
N ILE A 34 3.37 0.98 10.71
CA ILE A 34 4.14 0.60 11.90
C ILE A 34 3.22 0.24 13.07
N ILE A 35 2.23 1.09 13.36
CA ILE A 35 1.24 0.84 14.41
C ILE A 35 0.47 -0.43 14.11
N PHE A 36 0.05 -0.61 12.85
CA PHE A 36 -0.65 -1.81 12.43
C PHE A 36 0.20 -3.08 12.63
N MET A 37 1.47 -3.06 12.20
CA MET A 37 2.39 -4.19 12.40
C MET A 37 2.62 -4.50 13.88
N PHE A 38 2.76 -3.46 14.71
CA PHE A 38 2.88 -3.64 16.15
C PHE A 38 1.64 -4.30 16.75
N ILE A 39 0.43 -3.83 16.41
CA ILE A 39 -0.82 -4.39 16.92
C ILE A 39 -0.96 -5.86 16.53
N ILE A 40 -0.72 -6.20 15.25
CA ILE A 40 -0.87 -7.58 14.79
C ILE A 40 0.18 -8.49 15.44
N ALA A 41 1.44 -8.07 15.55
CA ALA A 41 2.51 -8.85 16.18
C ALA A 41 2.31 -9.01 17.70
N PHE A 42 1.78 -7.97 18.37
CA PHE A 42 1.50 -8.00 19.80
C PHE A 42 0.22 -8.78 20.14
N SER A 43 -0.65 -9.06 19.17
CA SER A 43 -1.97 -9.65 19.43
C SER A 43 -1.96 -10.99 20.16
N LYS A 44 -0.87 -11.77 20.11
CA LYS A 44 -0.70 -13.00 20.90
C LYS A 44 -0.87 -12.77 22.42
N ASN A 45 -0.55 -11.56 22.89
CA ASN A 45 -0.63 -11.18 24.31
C ASN A 45 -2.01 -10.68 24.74
N PHE A 46 -2.89 -10.28 23.80
CA PHE A 46 -4.24 -9.81 24.15
C PHE A 46 -5.22 -10.96 24.41
N PHE A 47 -5.03 -12.10 23.74
CA PHE A 47 -5.98 -13.21 23.78
C PHE A 47 -5.66 -14.26 24.85
N VAL A 48 -4.56 -14.09 25.59
CA VAL A 48 -4.15 -15.04 26.63
C VAL A 48 -4.21 -14.34 27.99
N PRO A 49 -5.12 -14.73 28.90
CA PRO A 49 -5.21 -14.10 30.21
C PRO A 49 -3.92 -14.34 31.02
N PRO A 50 -3.48 -13.38 31.85
CA PRO A 50 -2.35 -13.60 32.74
C PRO A 50 -2.68 -14.75 33.70
N SER A 51 -1.78 -15.73 33.83
CA SER A 51 -1.89 -16.78 34.86
C SER A 51 -0.53 -17.39 35.10
N ASP A 52 -0.26 -17.72 36.35
CA ASP A 52 1.00 -18.33 36.73
C ASP A 52 0.84 -19.85 36.73
N PHE A 53 1.77 -20.52 36.05
CA PHE A 53 1.82 -21.98 35.95
C PHE A 53 3.13 -22.46 36.57
N GLY A 54 3.20 -23.74 36.93
CA GLY A 54 4.37 -24.36 37.54
C GLY A 54 4.15 -24.65 39.02
N ILE A 55 5.19 -24.45 39.82
CA ILE A 55 5.20 -24.74 41.25
C ILE A 55 5.17 -23.41 42.00
N GLY A 56 4.16 -23.22 42.86
CA GLY A 56 4.03 -22.07 43.74
C GLY A 56 5.06 -22.08 44.87
N PRO A 57 5.23 -20.94 45.57
CA PRO A 57 6.12 -20.88 46.73
C PRO A 57 5.66 -21.83 47.84
N ALA A 58 6.62 -22.37 48.59
CA ALA A 58 6.33 -23.18 49.77
C ALA A 58 5.53 -22.35 50.79
N ARG A 59 4.43 -22.90 51.31
CA ARG A 59 3.59 -22.24 52.32
C ARG A 59 3.21 -23.21 53.44
N PRO A 60 3.01 -22.74 54.68
CA PRO A 60 2.51 -23.60 55.75
C PRO A 60 1.06 -24.03 55.51
N VAL A 61 0.75 -25.30 55.73
CA VAL A 61 -0.64 -25.81 55.76
C VAL A 61 -1.34 -25.19 56.96
N ARG A 62 -2.56 -24.65 56.77
CA ARG A 62 -3.34 -24.04 57.86
C ARG A 62 -3.67 -25.04 58.97
N SER A 63 -3.93 -24.52 60.16
CA SER A 63 -4.62 -25.30 61.19
C SER A 63 -6.07 -25.54 60.78
N LEU A 64 -6.71 -26.60 61.30
CA LEU A 64 -8.10 -26.91 61.00
C LEU A 64 -9.05 -25.76 61.42
N GLY A 65 -8.77 -25.10 62.55
CA GLY A 65 -9.55 -23.96 63.02
C GLY A 65 -9.43 -22.74 62.11
N ASP A 66 -8.21 -22.38 61.69
CA ASP A 66 -7.99 -21.26 60.77
C ASP A 66 -8.62 -21.52 59.39
N ALA A 67 -8.57 -22.78 58.94
CA ALA A 67 -9.16 -23.19 57.69
C ALA A 67 -10.69 -23.18 57.73
N ALA A 68 -11.29 -23.65 58.83
CA ALA A 68 -12.72 -23.57 59.07
C ALA A 68 -13.20 -22.11 59.14
N ALA A 69 -12.44 -21.22 59.77
CA ALA A 69 -12.75 -19.79 59.83
C ALA A 69 -12.62 -19.09 58.46
N ALA A 70 -11.67 -19.52 57.63
CA ALA A 70 -11.46 -19.00 56.27
C ALA A 70 -12.49 -19.54 55.25
N SER A 71 -13.29 -20.54 55.59
CA SER A 71 -14.23 -21.16 54.66
C SER A 71 -15.39 -20.22 54.27
N ALA A 72 -15.60 -20.08 52.96
CA ALA A 72 -16.66 -19.25 52.38
C ALA A 72 -17.87 -20.09 51.90
N GLY A 73 -18.96 -19.42 51.49
CA GLY A 73 -20.09 -20.07 50.80
C GLY A 73 -21.13 -20.75 51.70
N GLY A 74 -21.20 -20.42 52.99
CA GLY A 74 -22.22 -20.96 53.90
C GLY A 74 -22.00 -22.42 54.32
N ARG A 75 -20.79 -22.96 54.09
CA ARG A 75 -20.40 -24.32 54.47
C ARG A 75 -20.17 -24.41 55.98
N ASN A 76 -21.22 -24.73 56.73
CA ASN A 76 -21.22 -24.61 58.19
C ASN A 76 -21.26 -25.94 58.93
N LEU A 77 -21.49 -27.05 58.24
CA LEU A 77 -21.63 -28.37 58.87
C LEU A 77 -20.39 -29.23 58.62
N PHE A 78 -19.82 -29.80 59.66
CA PHE A 78 -18.84 -30.88 59.58
C PHE A 78 -19.47 -32.15 60.14
N VAL A 79 -19.31 -33.28 59.45
CA VAL A 79 -19.87 -34.56 59.88
C VAL A 79 -18.77 -35.60 60.00
N ALA A 80 -18.61 -36.18 61.19
CA ALA A 80 -17.77 -37.35 61.41
C ALA A 80 -18.65 -38.62 61.43
N VAL A 81 -18.25 -39.65 60.69
CA VAL A 81 -18.91 -40.95 60.71
C VAL A 81 -18.06 -41.91 61.53
N ASP A 82 -18.62 -42.37 62.65
CA ASP A 82 -17.92 -43.25 63.61
C ASP A 82 -18.21 -44.75 63.37
N ASN A 83 -19.10 -45.10 62.43
CA ASN A 83 -19.53 -46.48 62.16
C ASN A 83 -19.93 -47.27 63.44
N ALA A 84 -20.53 -46.58 64.41
CA ALA A 84 -20.94 -47.10 65.73
C ALA A 84 -19.80 -47.45 66.71
N PHE A 85 -18.59 -46.95 66.48
CA PHE A 85 -17.45 -47.02 67.41
C PHE A 85 -17.45 -45.81 68.37
N THR A 86 -18.11 -45.93 69.52
CA THR A 86 -18.46 -44.78 70.40
C THR A 86 -17.57 -44.59 71.63
N GLY A 87 -16.47 -45.34 71.78
CA GLY A 87 -15.67 -45.31 73.02
C GLY A 87 -14.21 -45.74 72.94
N GLY A 88 -13.64 -45.99 71.77
CA GLY A 88 -12.22 -46.29 71.59
C GLY A 88 -11.45 -45.19 70.85
N ASP A 89 -10.40 -45.59 70.15
CA ASP A 89 -9.44 -44.69 69.50
C ASP A 89 -10.12 -43.80 68.44
N ILE A 90 -11.11 -44.32 67.71
CA ILE A 90 -11.87 -43.55 66.70
C ILE A 90 -12.63 -42.40 67.37
N ALA A 91 -13.29 -42.65 68.49
CA ALA A 91 -14.03 -41.63 69.23
C ALA A 91 -13.09 -40.53 69.78
N SER A 92 -11.90 -40.91 70.24
CA SER A 92 -10.89 -39.96 70.73
C SER A 92 -10.38 -39.00 69.65
N ILE A 93 -10.18 -39.49 68.43
CA ILE A 93 -9.82 -38.64 67.27
C ILE A 93 -10.96 -37.69 66.93
N ILE A 94 -12.19 -38.21 66.82
CA ILE A 94 -13.37 -37.40 66.50
C ILE A 94 -13.55 -36.27 67.52
N ASP A 95 -13.34 -36.56 68.80
CA ASP A 95 -13.41 -35.56 69.87
C ASP A 95 -12.32 -34.48 69.72
N THR A 96 -11.11 -34.86 69.31
CA THR A 96 -10.00 -33.92 69.06
C THR A 96 -10.30 -32.98 67.89
N LEU A 97 -11.02 -33.45 66.87
CA LEU A 97 -11.42 -32.63 65.71
C LEU A 97 -12.57 -31.66 66.02
N ARG A 98 -13.33 -31.88 67.11
CA ARG A 98 -14.52 -31.10 67.43
C ARG A 98 -14.21 -29.66 67.83
N GLU A 99 -13.20 -29.46 68.66
CA GLU A 99 -12.86 -28.13 69.22
C GLU A 99 -12.41 -27.13 68.13
N PRO A 100 -11.49 -27.48 67.20
CA PRO A 100 -11.09 -26.56 66.12
C PRO A 100 -12.25 -26.16 65.20
N ILE A 101 -13.21 -27.06 64.95
CA ILE A 101 -14.36 -26.81 64.08
C ILE A 101 -15.41 -25.94 64.78
N THR A 102 -15.79 -26.29 66.00
CA THR A 102 -16.80 -25.55 66.78
C THR A 102 -16.28 -24.17 67.23
N GLY A 103 -14.99 -24.07 67.57
CA GLY A 103 -14.31 -22.81 67.89
C GLY A 103 -14.30 -21.82 66.71
N ALA A 104 -14.34 -22.31 65.47
CA ALA A 104 -14.49 -21.51 64.26
C ALA A 104 -15.96 -21.16 63.92
N GLY A 105 -16.91 -21.46 64.81
CA GLY A 105 -18.33 -21.15 64.64
C GLY A 105 -19.08 -22.08 63.69
N LYS A 106 -18.56 -23.29 63.45
CA LYS A 106 -19.17 -24.33 62.59
C LYS A 106 -19.87 -25.40 63.45
N THR A 107 -20.89 -26.03 62.89
CA THR A 107 -21.62 -27.14 63.53
C THR A 107 -20.86 -28.45 63.31
N PHE A 108 -20.68 -29.25 64.36
CA PHE A 108 -20.04 -30.57 64.30
C PHE A 108 -21.07 -31.65 64.67
N GLU A 109 -21.37 -32.56 63.76
CA GLU A 109 -22.28 -33.69 63.97
C GLU A 109 -21.51 -35.03 63.88
N VAL A 110 -21.88 -36.00 64.72
CA VAL A 110 -21.37 -37.39 64.63
C VAL A 110 -22.52 -38.30 64.23
N VAL A 111 -22.30 -39.19 63.27
CA VAL A 111 -23.32 -40.12 62.77
C VAL A 111 -22.79 -41.56 62.72
N ALA A 112 -23.67 -42.51 62.97
CA ALA A 112 -23.32 -43.93 63.12
C ALA A 112 -23.16 -44.72 61.81
N SER A 113 -23.54 -44.16 60.67
CA SER A 113 -23.46 -44.82 59.36
C SER A 113 -23.18 -43.80 58.27
N GLU A 114 -22.41 -44.21 57.28
CA GLU A 114 -22.09 -43.40 56.10
C GLU A 114 -23.35 -42.98 55.31
N ASP A 115 -24.41 -43.79 55.31
CA ASP A 115 -25.68 -43.48 54.63
C ASP A 115 -26.30 -42.16 55.12
N ALA A 116 -26.02 -41.77 56.37
CA ALA A 116 -26.49 -40.51 56.92
C ALA A 116 -25.92 -39.30 56.16
N LEU A 117 -24.74 -39.41 55.54
CA LEU A 117 -24.13 -38.33 54.76
C LEU A 117 -24.98 -37.91 53.56
N LEU A 118 -25.76 -38.84 52.98
CA LEU A 118 -26.67 -38.54 51.86
C LEU A 118 -27.76 -37.54 52.25
N THR A 119 -28.14 -37.50 53.52
CA THR A 119 -29.18 -36.60 54.05
C THR A 119 -28.60 -35.38 54.77
N ARG A 120 -27.46 -35.53 55.45
CA ARG A 120 -26.81 -34.48 56.25
C ARG A 120 -25.90 -33.57 55.41
N CYS A 121 -25.22 -34.13 54.42
CA CYS A 121 -24.38 -33.40 53.47
C CYS A 121 -24.88 -33.59 52.03
N PRO A 122 -26.14 -33.22 51.71
CA PRO A 122 -26.71 -33.43 50.39
C PRO A 122 -25.89 -32.69 49.34
N SER A 123 -25.53 -33.38 48.26
CA SER A 123 -24.77 -32.80 47.15
C SER A 123 -25.70 -32.44 46.00
N SER A 124 -25.47 -31.26 45.40
CA SER A 124 -26.16 -30.86 44.18
C SER A 124 -25.66 -31.66 42.96
N ILE A 125 -26.32 -31.51 41.80
CA ILE A 125 -25.88 -32.11 40.52
C ILE A 125 -24.47 -31.63 40.12
N ARG A 126 -24.03 -30.49 40.64
CA ARG A 126 -22.67 -29.96 40.42
C ARG A 126 -21.66 -30.39 41.49
N GLY A 127 -22.03 -31.34 42.36
CA GLY A 127 -21.19 -31.80 43.47
C GLY A 127 -21.25 -30.93 44.73
N VAL A 128 -21.79 -29.70 44.64
CA VAL A 128 -21.75 -28.72 45.75
C VAL A 128 -22.56 -29.17 46.98
N SER A 129 -21.94 -29.13 48.16
CA SER A 129 -22.54 -29.49 49.46
C SER A 129 -22.45 -28.33 50.48
N PRO A 130 -23.43 -28.19 51.40
CA PRO A 130 -23.36 -27.22 52.50
C PRO A 130 -22.40 -27.65 53.63
N CYS A 131 -21.74 -28.79 53.50
CA CYS A 131 -20.77 -29.26 54.49
C CYS A 131 -19.39 -28.64 54.24
N PHE A 132 -18.72 -28.26 55.34
CA PHE A 132 -17.31 -27.87 55.34
C PHE A 132 -16.42 -29.07 54.99
N GLY A 133 -16.74 -30.24 55.53
CA GLY A 133 -16.05 -31.49 55.24
C GLY A 133 -16.70 -32.65 55.97
N SER A 134 -16.35 -33.87 55.59
CA SER A 134 -16.77 -35.07 56.29
C SER A 134 -15.63 -36.09 56.30
N VAL A 135 -15.56 -36.88 57.37
CA VAL A 135 -14.61 -37.98 57.51
C VAL A 135 -15.35 -39.24 57.93
N VAL A 136 -15.04 -40.35 57.26
CA VAL A 136 -15.60 -41.67 57.55
C VAL A 136 -14.50 -42.54 58.10
N PHE A 137 -14.61 -42.95 59.36
CA PHE A 137 -13.66 -43.88 59.98
C PHE A 137 -14.18 -45.32 59.86
N GLU A 138 -13.41 -46.19 59.20
CA GLU A 138 -13.78 -47.60 58.97
C GLU A 138 -13.10 -48.54 59.96
N SER A 139 -11.84 -48.26 60.32
CA SER A 139 -11.10 -49.02 61.33
C SER A 139 -9.94 -48.25 61.94
N SER A 140 -9.51 -48.71 63.11
CA SER A 140 -8.28 -48.36 63.82
C SER A 140 -7.48 -49.65 64.13
N PRO A 141 -6.25 -49.56 64.67
CA PRO A 141 -5.51 -50.74 65.12
C PRO A 141 -6.26 -51.62 66.13
N ASN A 142 -7.11 -51.01 66.96
CA ASN A 142 -7.84 -51.68 68.04
C ASN A 142 -9.34 -51.87 67.76
N GLU A 143 -9.89 -51.24 66.71
CA GLU A 143 -11.33 -51.24 66.39
C GLU A 143 -11.58 -51.51 64.90
N GLY A 144 -12.57 -52.34 64.59
CA GLY A 144 -12.94 -52.65 63.20
C GLY A 144 -11.99 -53.64 62.48
N PRO A 145 -12.20 -53.87 61.18
CA PRO A 145 -11.44 -54.86 60.41
C PRO A 145 -10.08 -54.31 59.93
N GLY A 146 -9.06 -55.16 59.90
CA GLY A 146 -7.78 -54.87 59.23
C GLY A 146 -6.63 -54.37 60.12
N GLY A 147 -6.88 -54.01 61.38
CA GLY A 147 -5.82 -53.69 62.36
C GLY A 147 -4.94 -52.50 61.98
N VAL A 148 -5.46 -51.58 61.17
CA VAL A 148 -4.79 -50.36 60.70
C VAL A 148 -5.78 -49.21 60.69
N TRP A 149 -5.29 -47.99 60.75
CA TRP A 149 -6.14 -46.81 60.51
C TRP A 149 -6.64 -46.80 59.06
N ASN A 150 -7.96 -46.87 58.89
CA ASN A 150 -8.62 -46.74 57.61
C ASN A 150 -9.71 -45.68 57.74
N TYR A 151 -9.52 -44.55 57.05
CA TYR A 151 -10.48 -43.46 57.02
C TYR A 151 -10.56 -42.85 55.62
N THR A 152 -11.73 -42.33 55.29
CA THR A 152 -11.98 -41.62 54.03
C THR A 152 -12.41 -40.19 54.31
N ILE A 153 -11.66 -39.22 53.81
CA ILE A 153 -12.10 -37.82 53.79
C ILE A 153 -13.03 -37.63 52.59
N ARG A 154 -14.25 -37.18 52.84
CA ARG A 154 -15.25 -36.86 51.82
C ARG A 154 -15.19 -35.35 51.54
N ALA A 155 -14.89 -35.01 50.29
CA ALA A 155 -14.80 -33.64 49.80
C ALA A 155 -15.89 -33.35 48.76
N ASP A 156 -16.21 -32.07 48.59
CA ASP A 156 -17.16 -31.58 47.59
C ASP A 156 -16.61 -31.81 46.18
N GLY A 157 -17.45 -32.35 45.28
CA GLY A 157 -17.05 -32.65 43.89
C GLY A 157 -16.76 -31.40 43.06
N ALA A 158 -17.15 -30.21 43.52
CA ALA A 158 -16.84 -28.94 42.88
C ALA A 158 -15.45 -28.39 43.24
N PHE A 159 -14.74 -29.00 44.19
CA PHE A 159 -13.41 -28.53 44.58
C PHE A 159 -12.32 -28.85 43.56
N GLY A 160 -11.37 -27.93 43.39
CA GLY A 160 -10.16 -28.17 42.60
C GLY A 160 -10.33 -28.01 41.09
N GLU A 161 -11.42 -27.39 40.61
CA GLU A 161 -11.58 -27.05 39.19
C GLU A 161 -10.51 -26.07 38.69
N ASN A 162 -10.07 -25.15 39.56
CA ASN A 162 -9.01 -24.18 39.27
C ASN A 162 -7.99 -24.18 40.41
N ILE A 163 -6.71 -24.07 40.05
CA ILE A 163 -5.59 -24.00 40.99
C ILE A 163 -4.79 -22.74 40.68
N TYR A 164 -4.65 -21.87 41.68
CA TYR A 164 -3.89 -20.63 41.63
C TYR A 164 -2.62 -20.79 42.46
N VAL A 165 -1.48 -20.91 41.79
CA VAL A 165 -0.16 -21.14 42.44
C VAL A 165 0.33 -19.94 43.23
N ASP A 166 -0.18 -18.75 42.93
CA ASP A 166 0.13 -17.46 43.56
C ASP A 166 -0.80 -17.14 44.73
N GLN A 167 -1.94 -17.83 44.86
CA GLN A 167 -2.94 -17.59 45.91
C GLN A 167 -2.93 -18.68 46.98
N ASN A 168 -3.41 -18.34 48.18
CA ASN A 168 -3.33 -19.22 49.35
C ASN A 168 -4.70 -19.72 49.80
N ASP A 169 -5.74 -19.52 49.02
CA ASP A 169 -7.14 -19.83 49.32
C ASP A 169 -7.71 -20.82 48.31
N ASN A 170 -6.86 -21.67 47.71
CA ASN A 170 -7.34 -22.78 46.89
C ASN A 170 -8.20 -23.72 47.75
N ASP A 171 -9.16 -24.41 47.13
CA ASP A 171 -10.05 -25.31 47.88
C ASP A 171 -9.28 -26.37 48.68
N ALA A 172 -8.18 -26.89 48.13
CA ALA A 172 -7.31 -27.84 48.84
C ALA A 172 -6.65 -27.24 50.09
N ASP A 173 -6.31 -25.93 50.05
CA ASP A 173 -5.66 -25.18 51.14
C ASP A 173 -6.62 -24.88 52.32
N ILE A 174 -7.93 -24.97 52.07
CA ILE A 174 -8.99 -24.65 53.03
C ILE A 174 -9.67 -25.92 53.54
N TYR A 175 -9.98 -26.87 52.65
CA TYR A 175 -10.89 -27.98 52.99
C TYR A 175 -10.16 -29.31 53.19
N ALA A 176 -9.26 -29.70 52.28
CA ALA A 176 -8.68 -31.04 52.28
C ALA A 176 -7.42 -31.17 53.15
N LEU A 177 -6.41 -30.34 52.91
CA LEU A 177 -5.09 -30.48 53.55
C LEU A 177 -5.11 -30.18 55.06
N PRO A 178 -5.81 -29.14 55.56
CA PRO A 178 -5.90 -28.90 57.00
C PRO A 178 -6.64 -30.01 57.75
N LEU A 179 -7.66 -30.60 57.12
CA LEU A 179 -8.42 -31.71 57.70
C LEU A 179 -7.59 -32.99 57.79
N GLN A 180 -6.90 -33.34 56.70
CA GLN A 180 -5.97 -34.48 56.70
C GLN A 180 -4.87 -34.30 57.75
N ARG A 181 -4.24 -33.11 57.79
CA ARG A 181 -3.23 -32.79 58.80
C ARG A 181 -3.75 -32.96 60.23
N ALA A 182 -4.98 -32.51 60.51
CA ALA A 182 -5.55 -32.62 61.84
C ALA A 182 -5.84 -34.07 62.24
N ILE A 183 -6.34 -34.90 61.31
CA ILE A 183 -6.55 -36.33 61.52
C ILE A 183 -5.21 -37.03 61.76
N ASP A 184 -4.23 -36.82 60.88
CA ASP A 184 -2.91 -37.45 60.98
C ASP A 184 -2.18 -37.03 62.27
N SER A 185 -2.33 -35.77 62.70
CA SER A 185 -1.79 -35.28 63.97
C SER A 185 -2.48 -35.90 65.19
N ALA A 186 -3.81 -36.12 65.12
CA ALA A 186 -4.56 -36.78 66.17
C ALA A 186 -4.15 -38.27 66.29
N ILE A 187 -4.03 -38.97 65.15
CA ILE A 187 -3.53 -40.36 65.09
C ILE A 187 -2.12 -40.44 65.70
N ALA A 188 -1.20 -39.59 65.26
CA ALA A 188 0.17 -39.57 65.75
C ALA A 188 0.23 -39.37 67.28
N SER A 189 -0.61 -38.48 67.81
CA SER A 189 -0.67 -38.17 69.23
C SER A 189 -1.15 -39.34 70.10
N LEU A 190 -2.05 -40.18 69.59
CA LEU A 190 -2.52 -41.38 70.29
C LEU A 190 -1.41 -42.43 70.44
N ASP A 191 -0.53 -42.55 69.44
CA ASP A 191 0.64 -43.43 69.47
C ASP A 191 1.85 -42.81 70.22
N GLY A 192 1.68 -41.64 70.86
CA GLY A 192 2.73 -40.93 71.59
C GLY A 192 3.77 -40.23 70.70
N SER A 193 3.49 -40.08 69.42
CA SER A 193 4.33 -39.38 68.44
C SER A 193 3.80 -37.96 68.16
N THR A 194 4.68 -37.05 67.74
CA THR A 194 4.30 -35.67 67.41
C THR A 194 4.74 -35.35 65.99
N LEU A 195 3.81 -34.87 65.16
CA LEU A 195 4.12 -34.36 63.83
C LEU A 195 4.67 -32.93 63.93
N PRO A 196 5.53 -32.50 62.98
CA PRO A 196 6.03 -31.13 62.96
C PRO A 196 4.91 -30.09 62.86
N ASP A 197 4.99 -29.01 63.65
CA ASP A 197 4.01 -27.91 63.61
C ASP A 197 4.01 -27.13 62.29
N ASN A 198 5.09 -27.24 61.51
CA ASN A 198 5.32 -26.45 60.31
C ASN A 198 5.39 -27.31 59.03
N ILE A 199 4.31 -28.01 58.71
CA ILE A 199 4.17 -28.75 57.46
C ILE A 199 3.97 -27.76 56.31
N GLN A 200 4.85 -27.84 55.31
CA GLN A 200 4.78 -26.99 54.11
C GLN A 200 4.05 -27.71 52.97
N GLN A 201 3.31 -26.93 52.18
CA GLN A 201 2.64 -27.35 50.96
C GLN A 201 3.23 -26.64 49.75
N TYR A 202 3.19 -27.34 48.61
CA TYR A 202 3.52 -26.80 47.30
C TYR A 202 2.31 -26.96 46.38
N VAL A 203 1.74 -25.84 45.98
CA VAL A 203 0.69 -25.83 44.95
C VAL A 203 1.37 -25.98 43.60
N PHE A 204 0.89 -26.88 42.75
CA PHE A 204 1.46 -27.07 41.42
C PHE A 204 0.38 -27.25 40.36
N THR A 205 0.70 -26.83 39.14
CA THR A 205 -0.12 -27.11 37.96
C THR A 205 0.55 -28.16 37.09
N THR A 206 -0.22 -28.81 36.21
CA THR A 206 0.30 -29.81 35.25
C THR A 206 1.20 -29.23 34.16
N LYS A 207 1.23 -27.90 33.97
CA LYS A 207 2.06 -27.21 32.98
C LYS A 207 3.13 -26.37 33.66
N THR A 208 4.30 -26.25 33.02
CA THR A 208 5.35 -25.29 33.44
C THR A 208 5.16 -23.94 32.72
N PRO A 209 5.76 -22.84 33.23
CA PRO A 209 5.77 -21.55 32.55
C PRO A 209 6.28 -21.64 31.10
N GLU A 210 7.38 -22.37 30.88
CA GLU A 210 7.99 -22.54 29.55
C GLU A 210 7.12 -23.41 28.64
N GLY A 211 6.42 -24.39 29.21
CA GLY A 211 5.43 -25.19 28.49
C GLY A 211 4.25 -24.35 28.01
N ARG A 212 3.80 -23.39 28.81
CA ARG A 212 2.74 -22.46 28.44
C ARG A 212 3.18 -21.52 27.34
N GLU A 213 4.34 -20.88 27.47
CA GLU A 213 4.85 -19.94 26.48
C GLU A 213 5.00 -20.60 25.10
N ARG A 214 5.59 -21.82 25.07
CA ARG A 214 5.67 -22.62 23.84
C ARG A 214 4.30 -22.91 23.23
N ASN A 215 3.28 -23.16 24.03
CA ASN A 215 1.92 -23.40 23.53
C ASN A 215 1.29 -22.12 22.96
N ILE A 216 1.52 -20.96 23.58
CA ILE A 216 1.07 -19.66 23.07
C ILE A 216 1.73 -19.39 21.71
N ILE A 217 3.04 -19.58 21.61
CA ILE A 217 3.79 -19.43 20.35
C ILE A 217 3.22 -20.38 19.30
N ARG A 218 3.06 -21.67 19.62
CA ARG A 218 2.51 -22.66 18.67
C ARG A 218 1.13 -22.28 18.16
N LEU A 219 0.24 -21.84 19.04
CA LEU A 219 -1.13 -21.44 18.68
C LEU A 219 -1.13 -20.18 17.80
N TYR A 220 -0.34 -19.17 18.16
CA TYR A 220 -0.24 -17.94 17.39
C TYR A 220 0.45 -18.12 16.03
N MET A 221 1.49 -18.95 15.96
CA MET A 221 2.10 -19.31 14.67
C MET A 221 1.13 -20.13 13.81
N GLY A 222 0.31 -21.00 14.42
CA GLY A 222 -0.78 -21.68 13.71
C GLY A 222 -1.77 -20.70 13.08
N THR A 223 -2.24 -19.70 13.84
CA THR A 223 -3.15 -18.68 13.28
C THR A 223 -2.48 -17.80 12.22
N LEU A 224 -1.17 -17.54 12.29
CA LEU A 224 -0.40 -16.91 11.22
C LEU A 224 -0.37 -17.75 9.94
N ILE A 225 -0.12 -19.05 10.08
CA ILE A 225 -0.09 -20.00 8.96
C ILE A 225 -1.46 -20.11 8.29
N ASP A 226 -2.54 -20.08 9.07
CA ASP A 226 -3.90 -20.32 8.56
C ASP A 226 -4.58 -19.07 8.00
N ILE A 227 -4.51 -17.93 8.69
CA ILE A 227 -5.30 -16.72 8.32
C ILE A 227 -4.50 -15.42 8.45
N LEU A 228 -3.73 -15.25 9.52
CA LEU A 228 -3.20 -13.94 9.93
C LEU A 228 -2.02 -13.47 9.06
N GLY A 229 -1.43 -14.33 8.21
CA GLY A 229 -0.43 -13.94 7.22
C GLY A 229 -0.88 -12.82 6.29
N LEU A 230 -2.16 -12.83 5.88
CA LEU A 230 -2.78 -11.76 5.08
C LEU A 230 -2.72 -10.39 5.77
N ALA A 231 -2.87 -10.35 7.10
CA ALA A 231 -2.86 -9.09 7.83
C ALA A 231 -1.51 -8.38 7.65
N TYR A 232 -0.39 -9.10 7.73
CA TYR A 232 0.93 -8.51 7.49
C TYR A 232 1.05 -7.91 6.08
N PHE A 233 0.47 -8.56 5.07
CA PHE A 233 0.47 -8.00 3.72
C PHE A 233 -0.32 -6.69 3.64
N ILE A 234 -1.46 -6.59 4.33
CA ILE A 234 -2.26 -5.35 4.41
C ILE A 234 -1.43 -4.19 5.00
N GLY A 235 -0.53 -4.47 5.95
CA GLY A 235 0.36 -3.43 6.49
C GLY A 235 1.37 -2.88 5.47
N VAL A 236 1.82 -3.68 4.50
CA VAL A 236 2.84 -3.26 3.50
C VAL A 236 2.23 -2.77 2.18
N VAL A 237 0.98 -3.12 1.86
CA VAL A 237 0.31 -2.82 0.58
C VAL A 237 0.13 -1.32 0.29
N GLY A 238 0.32 -0.45 1.29
CA GLY A 238 0.13 1.00 1.17
C GLY A 238 0.95 1.66 0.05
N ILE A 239 2.16 1.16 -0.25
CA ILE A 239 2.97 1.67 -1.37
C ILE A 239 2.28 1.44 -2.72
N CYS A 240 1.58 0.31 -2.87
CA CYS A 240 0.87 -0.03 -4.09
C CYS A 240 -0.25 0.96 -4.40
N TYR A 241 -0.96 1.43 -3.37
CA TYR A 241 -1.97 2.46 -3.53
C TYR A 241 -1.38 3.80 -3.99
N GLN A 242 -0.37 4.28 -3.26
CA GLN A 242 0.11 5.64 -3.42
C GLN A 242 0.93 5.83 -4.70
N LEU A 243 1.79 4.88 -5.04
CA LEU A 243 2.64 4.95 -6.22
C LEU A 243 1.80 4.88 -7.50
N THR A 244 0.90 3.91 -7.58
CA THR A 244 0.03 3.72 -8.76
C THR A 244 -0.87 4.94 -8.99
N GLY A 245 -1.46 5.48 -7.91
CA GLY A 245 -2.28 6.68 -7.97
C GLY A 245 -1.50 7.87 -8.52
N GLN A 246 -0.28 8.13 -8.03
CA GLN A 246 0.54 9.25 -8.51
C GLN A 246 0.93 9.09 -9.98
N MET A 247 1.36 7.90 -10.40
CA MET A 247 1.71 7.64 -11.80
C MET A 247 0.51 7.84 -12.74
N ALA A 248 -0.68 7.41 -12.31
CA ALA A 248 -1.92 7.62 -13.07
C ALA A 248 -2.35 9.09 -13.11
N ILE A 249 -2.17 9.86 -12.03
CA ILE A 249 -2.43 11.32 -12.00
C ILE A 249 -1.54 12.05 -13.00
N GLU A 250 -0.24 11.75 -13.03
CA GLU A 250 0.68 12.39 -13.98
C GLU A 250 0.32 12.10 -15.44
N ARG A 251 -0.21 10.91 -15.71
CA ARG A 251 -0.71 10.54 -17.03
C ARG A 251 -2.02 11.26 -17.36
N GLU A 252 -2.97 11.30 -16.43
CA GLU A 252 -4.28 11.97 -16.62
C GLU A 252 -4.13 13.48 -16.84
N LEU A 253 -3.17 14.12 -16.16
CA LEU A 253 -2.84 15.52 -16.37
C LEU A 253 -2.16 15.78 -17.73
N GLY A 254 -1.58 14.76 -18.37
CA GLY A 254 -0.77 14.90 -19.58
C GLY A 254 0.71 15.23 -19.31
N MET A 255 1.13 15.29 -18.04
CA MET A 255 2.52 15.61 -17.66
C MET A 255 3.51 14.58 -18.21
N SER A 256 3.17 13.29 -18.19
CA SER A 256 4.05 12.22 -18.71
C SER A 256 4.44 12.47 -20.16
N GLN A 257 3.46 12.79 -21.01
CA GLN A 257 3.66 13.08 -22.42
C GLN A 257 4.41 14.39 -22.65
N LEU A 258 4.11 15.43 -21.85
CA LEU A 258 4.80 16.71 -21.94
C LEU A 258 6.29 16.59 -21.63
N ILE A 259 6.65 15.85 -20.57
CA ILE A 259 8.04 15.61 -20.18
C ILE A 259 8.76 14.82 -21.28
N GLU A 260 8.15 13.75 -21.79
CA GLU A 260 8.75 12.92 -22.85
C GLU A 260 8.97 13.70 -24.15
N ALA A 261 8.08 14.64 -24.49
CA ALA A 261 8.20 15.49 -25.68
C ALA A 261 9.30 16.56 -25.55
N MET A 262 9.53 17.10 -24.35
CA MET A 262 10.47 18.20 -24.13
C MET A 262 11.89 17.76 -23.76
N MET A 263 12.10 16.54 -23.29
CA MET A 263 13.43 16.05 -22.90
C MET A 263 14.32 15.80 -24.14
N PRO A 264 15.51 16.44 -24.26
CA PRO A 264 16.38 16.32 -25.44
C PRO A 264 17.26 15.07 -25.38
N ASN A 265 16.63 13.89 -25.37
CA ASN A 265 17.34 12.62 -25.26
C ASN A 265 17.54 11.97 -26.64
N ARG A 266 18.80 11.63 -26.95
CA ARG A 266 19.16 10.92 -28.20
C ARG A 266 18.45 9.57 -28.32
N GLN A 267 18.37 8.83 -27.22
CA GLN A 267 17.69 7.53 -27.20
C GLN A 267 16.28 7.65 -26.66
N ARG A 268 15.32 7.09 -27.42
CA ARG A 268 13.88 7.27 -27.21
C ARG A 268 13.34 6.67 -25.91
N TRP A 269 14.04 5.69 -25.34
CA TRP A 269 13.63 5.04 -24.08
C TRP A 269 14.07 5.81 -22.83
N MET A 270 15.04 6.73 -22.94
CA MET A 270 15.61 7.44 -21.80
C MET A 270 14.60 8.34 -21.06
N PRO A 271 13.74 9.15 -21.72
CA PRO A 271 12.76 9.96 -20.99
C PRO A 271 11.79 9.11 -20.16
N GLN A 272 11.27 8.03 -20.76
CA GLN A 272 10.38 7.08 -20.09
C GLN A 272 11.08 6.43 -18.89
N ALA A 273 12.29 5.91 -19.09
CA ALA A 273 13.07 5.29 -18.02
C ALA A 273 13.38 6.27 -16.88
N ALA A 274 13.73 7.52 -17.19
CA ALA A 274 13.96 8.55 -16.17
C ALA A 274 12.71 8.81 -15.33
N ARG A 275 11.52 8.83 -15.94
CA ARG A 275 10.25 9.01 -15.22
C ARG A 275 9.91 7.80 -14.36
N LEU A 276 9.96 6.58 -14.89
CA LEU A 276 9.64 5.37 -14.13
C LEU A 276 10.64 5.16 -12.98
N LEU A 277 11.94 5.31 -13.24
CA LEU A 277 12.98 5.17 -12.23
C LEU A 277 12.90 6.25 -11.15
N SER A 278 12.53 7.49 -11.52
CA SER A 278 12.38 8.55 -10.52
C SER A 278 11.20 8.33 -9.59
N LEU A 279 10.08 7.77 -10.08
CA LEU A 279 8.98 7.34 -9.23
C LEU A 279 9.41 6.20 -8.29
N HIS A 280 10.10 5.18 -8.82
CA HIS A 280 10.64 4.07 -8.01
C HIS A 280 11.51 4.59 -6.87
N ILE A 281 12.58 5.33 -7.20
CA ILE A 281 13.54 5.85 -6.21
C ILE A 281 12.88 6.77 -5.18
N ALA A 282 11.99 7.67 -5.61
CA ALA A 282 11.35 8.61 -4.70
C ALA A 282 10.45 7.90 -3.66
N PHE A 283 9.68 6.91 -4.09
CA PHE A 283 8.82 6.14 -3.18
C PHE A 283 9.60 5.17 -2.32
N ASP A 284 10.68 4.60 -2.83
CA ASP A 284 11.56 3.74 -2.03
C ASP A 284 12.21 4.53 -0.90
N ILE A 285 12.79 5.71 -1.19
CA ILE A 285 13.38 6.58 -0.16
C ILE A 285 12.33 6.92 0.92
N LEU A 286 11.09 7.15 0.50
CA LEU A 286 10.01 7.54 1.40
C LEU A 286 9.56 6.39 2.33
N TYR A 287 9.41 5.18 1.80
CA TYR A 287 8.91 4.02 2.54
C TYR A 287 10.01 3.20 3.24
N PHE A 288 11.28 3.38 2.84
CA PHE A 288 12.40 2.62 3.38
C PHE A 288 12.49 2.60 4.91
N PRO A 289 12.36 3.73 5.64
CA PRO A 289 12.40 3.71 7.11
C PRO A 289 11.27 2.85 7.71
N SER A 290 10.10 2.86 7.08
CA SER A 290 8.93 2.08 7.51
C SER A 290 9.20 0.58 7.35
N TRP A 291 9.75 0.14 6.20
CA TRP A 291 10.09 -1.26 5.98
C TRP A 291 11.11 -1.80 6.98
N VAL A 292 12.12 -1.00 7.33
CA VAL A 292 13.12 -1.35 8.35
C VAL A 292 12.45 -1.55 9.70
N ILE A 293 11.66 -0.59 10.16
CA ILE A 293 11.02 -0.64 11.48
C ILE A 293 9.99 -1.77 11.56
N MET A 294 9.17 -1.95 10.52
CA MET A 294 8.23 -3.08 10.45
C MET A 294 8.97 -4.42 10.52
N GLY A 295 10.05 -4.60 9.78
CA GLY A 295 10.88 -5.80 9.84
C GLY A 295 11.46 -6.05 11.25
N ILE A 296 11.93 -5.01 11.94
CA ILE A 296 12.42 -5.12 13.33
C ILE A 296 11.30 -5.55 14.28
N ILE A 297 10.13 -4.90 14.20
CA ILE A 297 8.97 -5.20 15.06
C ILE A 297 8.56 -6.66 14.90
N VAL A 298 8.40 -7.12 13.66
CA VAL A 298 7.97 -8.50 13.39
C VAL A 298 9.04 -9.50 13.83
N ALA A 299 10.32 -9.20 13.63
CA ALA A 299 11.41 -10.05 14.09
C ALA A 299 11.42 -10.22 15.61
N VAL A 300 11.36 -9.11 16.34
CA VAL A 300 11.48 -9.10 17.81
C VAL A 300 10.25 -9.68 18.48
N LEU A 301 9.05 -9.41 17.95
CA LEU A 301 7.81 -9.83 18.60
C LEU A 301 7.34 -11.23 18.18
N ASN A 302 7.52 -11.62 16.93
CA ASN A 302 7.05 -12.91 16.43
C ASN A 302 8.16 -13.94 16.32
N TYR A 303 9.30 -13.59 15.72
CA TYR A 303 10.32 -14.55 15.29
C TYR A 303 11.58 -14.48 16.18
N THR A 304 11.38 -14.64 17.49
CA THR A 304 12.41 -14.46 18.53
C THR A 304 13.62 -15.39 18.36
N ASP A 305 13.43 -16.58 17.81
CA ASP A 305 14.49 -17.58 17.64
C ASP A 305 15.30 -17.36 16.35
N SER A 306 14.84 -16.45 15.47
CA SER A 306 15.45 -16.19 14.17
C SER A 306 16.25 -14.88 14.16
N SER A 307 17.21 -14.77 13.23
CA SER A 307 18.00 -13.55 13.09
C SER A 307 17.14 -12.38 12.60
N ILE A 308 17.23 -11.24 13.31
CA ILE A 308 16.54 -9.99 12.96
C ILE A 308 16.92 -9.52 11.55
N GLY A 309 18.19 -9.71 11.16
CA GLY A 309 18.70 -9.27 9.86
C GLY A 309 17.99 -9.94 8.67
N MET A 310 17.53 -11.18 8.83
CA MET A 310 16.75 -11.87 7.79
C MET A 310 15.42 -11.16 7.58
N CYS A 311 14.65 -10.95 8.65
CA CYS A 311 13.35 -10.28 8.56
C CYS A 311 13.46 -8.88 7.96
N VAL A 312 14.39 -8.06 8.47
CA VAL A 312 14.62 -6.70 7.97
C VAL A 312 15.03 -6.70 6.50
N GLY A 313 15.97 -7.58 6.11
CA GLY A 313 16.41 -7.71 4.72
C GLY A 313 15.26 -8.09 3.78
N TYR A 314 14.39 -9.01 4.20
CA TYR A 314 13.24 -9.41 3.40
C TYR A 314 12.19 -8.30 3.27
N PHE A 315 11.86 -7.59 4.36
CA PHE A 315 10.90 -6.48 4.31
C PHE A 315 11.37 -5.38 3.34
N ILE A 316 12.66 -5.03 3.35
CA ILE A 316 13.22 -4.07 2.39
C ILE A 316 13.08 -4.59 0.94
N LEU A 317 13.50 -5.83 0.66
CA LEU A 317 13.41 -6.39 -0.69
C LEU A 317 11.98 -6.53 -1.19
N SER A 318 11.06 -6.95 -0.33
CA SER A 318 9.64 -7.04 -0.65
C SER A 318 9.01 -5.67 -0.92
N GLY A 319 9.41 -4.64 -0.17
CA GLY A 319 9.00 -3.25 -0.40
C GLY A 319 9.44 -2.72 -1.75
N LEU A 320 10.71 -2.93 -2.11
CA LEU A 320 11.25 -2.60 -3.44
C LEU A 320 10.54 -3.39 -4.54
N ALA A 321 10.28 -4.68 -4.34
CA ALA A 321 9.56 -5.51 -5.30
C ALA A 321 8.11 -5.04 -5.49
N LEU A 322 7.43 -4.61 -4.43
CA LEU A 322 6.08 -4.02 -4.48
C LEU A 322 6.08 -2.64 -5.16
N SER A 323 7.09 -1.81 -4.94
CA SER A 323 7.31 -0.54 -5.66
C SER A 323 7.39 -0.78 -7.17
N SER A 324 8.22 -1.75 -7.56
CA SER A 324 8.37 -2.22 -8.94
C SER A 324 7.07 -2.76 -9.54
N TYR A 325 6.38 -3.66 -8.83
CA TYR A 325 5.07 -4.19 -9.23
C TYR A 325 4.04 -3.08 -9.45
N SER A 326 4.04 -2.08 -8.57
CA SER A 326 3.14 -0.93 -8.65
C SER A 326 3.34 -0.13 -9.92
N ILE A 327 4.57 0.07 -10.38
CA ILE A 327 4.88 0.72 -11.66
C ILE A 327 4.28 -0.05 -12.83
N ALA A 328 4.45 -1.38 -12.84
CA ALA A 328 3.98 -2.22 -13.92
C ALA A 328 2.46 -2.20 -14.06
N PHE A 329 1.74 -2.33 -12.95
CA PHE A 329 0.28 -2.31 -12.96
C PHE A 329 -0.29 -0.91 -13.16
N ALA A 330 0.40 0.14 -12.68
CA ALA A 330 0.02 1.52 -12.97
C ALA A 330 0.03 1.84 -14.47
N ALA A 331 0.91 1.19 -15.25
CA ALA A 331 0.99 1.35 -16.70
C ALA A 331 -0.29 0.92 -17.45
N LEU A 332 -1.21 0.18 -16.83
CA LEU A 332 -2.50 -0.21 -17.43
C LEU A 332 -3.55 0.91 -17.40
N PHE A 333 -3.37 1.92 -16.53
CA PHE A 333 -4.41 2.91 -16.24
C PHE A 333 -4.12 4.27 -16.90
N ARG A 334 -5.15 4.83 -17.56
CA ARG A 334 -5.14 6.23 -18.05
C ARG A 334 -5.69 7.25 -17.03
N LYS A 335 -6.57 6.81 -16.12
CA LYS A 335 -7.27 7.67 -15.15
C LYS A 335 -6.89 7.30 -13.73
N ALA A 336 -6.76 8.29 -12.85
CA ALA A 336 -6.29 8.09 -11.49
C ALA A 336 -7.32 7.48 -10.54
N GLN A 337 -8.60 7.88 -10.65
CA GLN A 337 -9.62 7.71 -9.60
C GLN A 337 -9.77 6.27 -9.06
N LEU A 338 -9.57 5.25 -9.89
CA LEU A 338 -9.69 3.84 -9.48
C LEU A 338 -8.37 3.06 -9.51
N SER A 339 -7.32 3.61 -10.11
CA SER A 339 -6.06 2.89 -10.37
C SER A 339 -5.46 2.27 -9.10
N GLY A 340 -5.23 3.07 -8.05
CA GLY A 340 -4.64 2.55 -6.81
C GLY A 340 -5.54 1.61 -6.03
N ILE A 341 -6.86 1.86 -6.02
CA ILE A 341 -7.81 0.96 -5.34
C ILE A 341 -7.83 -0.40 -6.04
N THR A 342 -7.87 -0.43 -7.37
CA THR A 342 -7.88 -1.68 -8.14
C THR A 342 -6.60 -2.47 -7.89
N VAL A 343 -5.42 -1.85 -7.95
CA VAL A 343 -4.15 -2.57 -7.72
C VAL A 343 -4.07 -3.13 -6.29
N VAL A 344 -4.52 -2.38 -5.29
CA VAL A 344 -4.57 -2.86 -3.89
C VAL A 344 -5.52 -4.05 -3.76
N ILE A 345 -6.76 -3.93 -4.25
CA ILE A 345 -7.75 -5.01 -4.16
C ILE A 345 -7.23 -6.27 -4.86
N THR A 346 -6.72 -6.14 -6.08
CA THR A 346 -6.12 -7.29 -6.80
C THR A 346 -4.96 -7.90 -6.02
N SER A 347 -4.11 -7.09 -5.39
CA SER A 347 -2.98 -7.58 -4.60
C SER A 347 -3.44 -8.31 -3.33
N ILE A 348 -4.46 -7.79 -2.65
CA ILE A 348 -5.08 -8.43 -1.47
C ILE A 348 -5.72 -9.75 -1.87
N VAL A 349 -6.45 -9.80 -3.00
CA VAL A 349 -7.04 -11.03 -3.53
C VAL A 349 -5.94 -12.07 -3.82
N LEU A 350 -4.82 -11.66 -4.43
CA LEU A 350 -3.68 -12.56 -4.66
C LEU A 350 -3.10 -13.11 -3.34
N ALA A 351 -2.98 -12.28 -2.30
CA ALA A 351 -2.54 -12.71 -0.97
C ALA A 351 -3.55 -13.66 -0.30
N ILE A 352 -4.86 -13.41 -0.45
CA ILE A 352 -5.92 -14.31 0.05
C ILE A 352 -5.84 -15.68 -0.64
N ILE A 353 -5.61 -15.71 -1.95
CA ILE A 353 -5.56 -16.96 -2.72
C ILE A 353 -4.52 -17.92 -2.12
N ILE A 354 -3.31 -17.46 -1.79
CA ILE A 354 -2.29 -18.34 -1.24
C ILE A 354 -2.56 -18.73 0.23
N GLN A 355 -3.22 -17.87 0.99
CA GLN A 355 -3.58 -18.11 2.39
C GLN A 355 -4.71 -19.16 2.51
N VAL A 356 -5.70 -19.11 1.60
CA VAL A 356 -6.89 -19.97 1.64
C VAL A 356 -6.72 -21.23 0.79
N ALA A 357 -5.81 -21.24 -0.18
CA ALA A 357 -5.60 -22.41 -1.04
C ALA A 357 -5.13 -23.62 -0.21
N PRO A 358 -5.87 -24.75 -0.25
CA PRO A 358 -5.48 -25.95 0.48
C PRO A 358 -4.17 -26.51 -0.12
N SER A 359 -3.09 -26.45 0.67
CA SER A 359 -1.78 -27.06 0.39
C SER A 359 -1.27 -26.83 -1.05
N PRO A 360 -0.75 -25.64 -1.38
CA PRO A 360 -0.21 -25.39 -2.73
C PRO A 360 0.86 -26.41 -3.07
N SER A 361 0.80 -26.98 -4.27
CA SER A 361 1.86 -27.86 -4.75
C SER A 361 3.19 -27.10 -4.76
N THR A 362 4.30 -27.80 -4.55
CA THR A 362 5.62 -27.16 -4.48
C THR A 362 5.89 -26.33 -5.75
N GLY A 363 5.59 -26.87 -6.94
CA GLY A 363 5.72 -26.14 -8.20
C GLY A 363 4.82 -24.90 -8.32
N ALA A 364 3.57 -24.98 -7.83
CA ALA A 364 2.67 -23.84 -7.80
C ALA A 364 3.21 -22.73 -6.89
N ALA A 365 3.76 -23.08 -5.72
CA ALA A 365 4.38 -22.12 -4.81
C ALA A 365 5.57 -21.38 -5.47
N TYR A 366 6.45 -22.09 -6.19
CA TYR A 366 7.55 -21.46 -6.94
C TYR A 366 7.05 -20.49 -8.02
N ILE A 367 6.12 -20.92 -8.88
CA ILE A 367 5.65 -20.10 -10.01
C ILE A 367 4.88 -18.87 -9.52
N THR A 368 3.94 -19.06 -8.59
CA THR A 368 3.10 -17.96 -8.11
C THR A 368 3.87 -16.95 -7.28
N SER A 369 4.85 -17.37 -6.47
CA SER A 369 5.71 -16.45 -5.70
C SER A 369 6.76 -15.74 -6.57
N LEU A 370 7.22 -16.35 -7.68
CA LEU A 370 8.08 -15.68 -8.66
C LEU A 370 7.31 -14.59 -9.41
N ILE A 371 6.08 -14.88 -9.82
CA ILE A 371 5.28 -13.94 -10.59
C ILE A 371 4.74 -12.85 -9.66
N PHE A 372 4.10 -13.17 -8.55
CA PHE A 372 3.33 -12.20 -7.75
C PHE A 372 4.01 -11.87 -6.41
N PRO A 373 4.49 -10.63 -6.20
CA PRO A 373 5.06 -10.19 -4.92
C PRO A 373 4.09 -10.31 -3.72
N PRO A 374 2.77 -10.07 -3.84
CA PRO A 374 1.83 -10.29 -2.73
C PRO A 374 1.82 -11.74 -2.22
N ILE A 375 1.89 -12.70 -3.13
CA ILE A 375 1.97 -14.13 -2.80
C ILE A 375 3.32 -14.45 -2.18
N ASN A 376 4.41 -13.93 -2.75
CA ASN A 376 5.77 -14.09 -2.22
C ASN A 376 5.86 -13.62 -0.75
N PHE A 377 5.39 -12.40 -0.47
CA PHE A 377 5.40 -11.81 0.87
C PHE A 377 4.60 -12.64 1.87
N THR A 378 3.38 -13.05 1.49
CA THR A 378 2.51 -13.84 2.37
C THR A 378 3.14 -15.21 2.66
N LEU A 379 3.72 -15.87 1.65
CA LEU A 379 4.43 -17.14 1.84
C LEU A 379 5.67 -16.99 2.73
N TRP A 380 6.36 -15.85 2.70
CA TRP A 380 7.50 -15.62 3.59
C TRP A 380 7.08 -15.48 5.06
N ILE A 381 5.96 -14.79 5.33
CA ILE A 381 5.39 -14.72 6.69
C ILE A 381 5.02 -16.12 7.20
N ILE A 382 4.40 -16.93 6.34
CA ILE A 382 4.04 -18.33 6.63
C ILE A 382 5.30 -19.19 6.82
N TYR A 383 6.32 -19.01 5.97
CA TYR A 383 7.61 -19.71 6.07
C TYR A 383 8.25 -19.52 7.44
N MET A 384 8.36 -18.27 7.89
CA MET A 384 8.95 -17.95 9.19
C MET A 384 8.09 -18.49 10.35
N ALA A 385 6.76 -18.47 10.20
CA ALA A 385 5.86 -19.00 11.21
C ALA A 385 6.03 -20.51 11.43
N TYR A 386 6.28 -21.31 10.38
CA TYR A 386 6.54 -22.75 10.53
C TYR A 386 7.78 -23.06 11.38
N TRP A 387 8.87 -22.31 11.20
CA TRP A 387 10.09 -22.47 12.00
C TRP A 387 9.86 -22.09 13.46
N GLN A 388 9.26 -20.92 13.69
CA GLN A 388 8.98 -20.43 15.04
C GLN A 388 7.95 -21.31 15.76
N GLN A 389 7.00 -21.95 15.06
CA GLN A 389 6.03 -22.88 15.65
C GLN A 389 6.71 -24.06 16.35
N GLN A 390 7.92 -24.43 15.92
CA GLN A 390 8.76 -25.47 16.54
C GLN A 390 9.80 -24.90 17.52
N ASN A 391 9.78 -23.60 17.80
CA ASN A 391 10.80 -22.88 18.59
C ASN A 391 12.21 -23.07 18.02
N MET A 392 12.33 -23.01 16.69
CA MET A 392 13.61 -23.11 15.98
C MET A 392 13.86 -21.83 15.18
N GLY A 393 15.12 -21.40 15.14
CA GLY A 393 15.54 -20.33 14.26
C GLY A 393 15.45 -20.75 12.80
N ALA A 394 14.95 -19.86 11.94
CA ALA A 394 14.78 -20.15 10.53
C ALA A 394 16.13 -20.30 9.80
N ASP A 395 16.33 -21.43 9.14
CA ASP A 395 17.42 -21.65 8.19
C ASP A 395 16.90 -21.43 6.76
N LEU A 396 17.43 -20.41 6.06
CA LEU A 396 16.98 -20.07 4.70
C LEU A 396 17.35 -21.13 3.65
N SER A 397 18.31 -22.02 3.92
CA SER A 397 18.76 -23.05 2.98
C SER A 397 17.84 -24.27 2.93
N LEU A 398 17.00 -24.44 3.96
CA LEU A 398 16.13 -25.60 4.14
C LEU A 398 14.66 -25.24 3.90
N PRO A 399 13.82 -26.20 3.48
CA PRO A 399 12.38 -26.01 3.47
C PRO A 399 11.83 -25.89 4.90
N PRO A 400 10.70 -25.20 5.10
CA PRO A 400 10.13 -25.04 6.43
C PRO A 400 9.65 -26.38 7.00
N PRO A 401 9.80 -26.61 8.32
CA PRO A 401 9.40 -27.86 8.95
C PRO A 401 7.87 -28.02 8.86
N THR A 402 7.40 -29.24 8.61
CA THR A 402 5.96 -29.62 8.59
C THR A 402 5.08 -28.95 7.53
N ALA A 403 5.63 -28.05 6.70
CA ALA A 403 4.89 -27.44 5.60
C ALA A 403 4.62 -28.43 4.45
N PRO A 404 3.49 -28.28 3.71
CA PRO A 404 3.16 -29.16 2.59
C PRO A 404 4.04 -28.93 1.35
N TRP A 405 4.73 -27.80 1.27
CA TRP A 405 5.58 -27.41 0.15
C TRP A 405 7.05 -27.40 0.54
N ARG A 406 7.93 -27.77 -0.41
CA ARG A 406 9.38 -27.92 -0.19
C ARG A 406 10.19 -26.82 -0.89
N MET A 407 10.00 -25.58 -0.49
CA MET A 407 10.74 -24.43 -1.05
C MET A 407 11.68 -23.85 0.03
N PRO A 408 13.00 -23.74 -0.24
CA PRO A 408 13.94 -23.06 0.63
C PRO A 408 13.65 -21.55 0.73
N GLY A 409 13.90 -20.96 1.90
CA GLY A 409 13.66 -19.54 2.15
C GLY A 409 14.47 -18.59 1.26
N TYR A 410 15.72 -18.92 0.89
CA TYR A 410 16.56 -18.04 0.05
C TYR A 410 15.96 -17.79 -1.35
N VAL A 411 15.13 -18.71 -1.85
CA VAL A 411 14.46 -18.59 -3.14
C VAL A 411 13.53 -17.38 -3.15
N LEU A 412 12.82 -17.14 -2.05
CA LEU A 412 11.90 -15.99 -1.93
C LEU A 412 12.64 -14.66 -2.07
N TYR A 413 13.87 -14.56 -1.54
CA TYR A 413 14.73 -13.39 -1.70
C TYR A 413 15.16 -13.20 -3.16
N ILE A 414 15.60 -14.28 -3.82
CA ILE A 414 16.00 -14.24 -5.24
C ILE A 414 14.82 -13.76 -6.09
N PHE A 415 13.62 -14.25 -5.82
CA PHE A 415 12.41 -13.83 -6.52
C PHE A 415 12.12 -12.34 -6.31
N CYS A 416 12.23 -11.81 -5.10
CA CYS A 416 12.12 -10.36 -4.88
C CYS A 416 13.17 -9.58 -5.70
N ILE A 417 14.42 -10.03 -5.73
CA ILE A 417 15.50 -9.38 -6.52
C ILE A 417 15.15 -9.37 -8.01
N ILE A 418 14.66 -10.49 -8.55
CA ILE A 418 14.21 -10.58 -9.95
C ILE A 418 13.05 -9.62 -10.20
N GLN A 419 12.06 -9.60 -9.30
CA GLN A 419 10.87 -8.76 -9.41
C GLN A 419 11.21 -7.26 -9.43
N ILE A 420 12.19 -6.81 -8.63
CA ILE A 420 12.68 -5.42 -8.61
C ILE A 420 13.17 -4.97 -9.98
N VAL A 421 13.76 -5.86 -10.77
CA VAL A 421 14.31 -5.52 -12.10
C VAL A 421 13.29 -5.74 -13.21
N VAL A 422 12.55 -6.84 -13.16
CA VAL A 422 11.65 -7.26 -14.25
C VAL A 422 10.42 -6.36 -14.36
N TYR A 423 9.80 -6.00 -13.24
CA TYR A 423 8.53 -5.27 -13.27
C TYR A 423 8.64 -3.84 -13.84
N PRO A 424 9.66 -3.03 -13.55
CA PRO A 424 9.84 -1.74 -14.23
C PRO A 424 10.01 -1.88 -15.74
N VAL A 425 10.67 -2.95 -16.21
CA VAL A 425 10.82 -3.25 -17.64
C VAL A 425 9.47 -3.64 -18.24
N VAL A 426 8.71 -4.51 -17.58
CA VAL A 426 7.35 -4.89 -18.00
C VAL A 426 6.44 -3.66 -18.04
N GLY A 427 6.48 -2.79 -17.03
CA GLY A 427 5.75 -1.53 -17.00
C GLY A 427 6.10 -0.62 -18.17
N ALA A 428 7.40 -0.47 -18.48
CA ALA A 428 7.85 0.30 -19.63
C ALA A 428 7.33 -0.28 -20.96
N LEU A 429 7.31 -1.61 -21.10
CA LEU A 429 6.78 -2.30 -22.29
C LEU A 429 5.27 -2.13 -22.44
N ILE A 430 4.50 -2.32 -21.36
CA ILE A 430 3.05 -2.12 -21.33
C ILE A 430 2.71 -0.68 -21.71
N GLU A 431 3.38 0.28 -21.09
CA GLU A 431 3.18 1.70 -21.37
C GLU A 431 3.49 2.05 -22.83
N ARG A 432 4.58 1.49 -23.39
CA ARG A 432 4.93 1.68 -24.79
C ARG A 432 3.94 1.02 -25.74
N ALA A 433 3.39 -0.15 -25.38
CA ALA A 433 2.40 -0.84 -26.18
C ALA A 433 1.04 -0.10 -26.20
N LEU A 434 0.61 0.41 -25.05
CA LEU A 434 -0.70 1.07 -24.90
C LEU A 434 -0.69 2.55 -25.30
N TYR A 435 0.43 3.26 -25.11
CA TYR A 435 0.51 4.71 -25.25
C TYR A 435 1.71 5.19 -26.06
N GLY A 436 2.55 4.30 -26.58
CA GLY A 436 3.73 4.68 -27.34
C GLY A 436 3.39 5.33 -28.68
N THR A 437 4.05 6.45 -28.96
CA THR A 437 3.86 7.29 -30.17
C THR A 437 5.06 7.24 -31.11
N ALA A 438 6.07 6.44 -30.77
CA ALA A 438 7.34 6.36 -31.47
C ALA A 438 7.19 5.84 -32.91
N THR A 439 7.77 6.56 -33.87
CA THR A 439 7.73 6.20 -35.30
C THR A 439 9.09 6.45 -35.96
N LYS A 440 9.44 5.67 -37.00
CA LYS A 440 10.68 5.87 -37.77
C LYS A 440 10.65 7.14 -38.63
N SER A 441 9.46 7.59 -39.01
CA SER A 441 9.24 8.80 -39.83
C SER A 441 9.60 10.12 -39.14
N ARG A 442 9.88 10.13 -37.83
CA ARG A 442 10.33 11.32 -37.10
C ARG A 442 11.82 11.23 -36.85
N GLU A 443 12.59 12.05 -37.55
CA GLU A 443 14.04 12.19 -37.44
C GLU A 443 14.38 13.49 -36.70
N LEU A 444 14.98 13.34 -35.51
CA LEU A 444 15.45 14.45 -34.70
C LEU A 444 16.97 14.56 -34.84
N ARG A 445 17.45 15.67 -35.40
CA ARG A 445 18.87 15.99 -35.52
C ARG A 445 19.29 16.77 -34.28
N TYR A 446 20.32 16.31 -33.57
CA TYR A 446 20.79 16.93 -32.32
C TYR A 446 22.13 17.66 -32.50
N GLU A 447 22.65 17.72 -33.73
CA GLU A 447 23.89 18.41 -34.08
C GLU A 447 23.55 19.66 -34.89
N GLU A 448 24.37 20.71 -34.74
CA GLU A 448 24.18 21.95 -35.48
C GLU A 448 24.33 21.71 -36.98
N SER A 449 23.21 21.85 -37.68
CA SER A 449 23.14 21.79 -39.14
C SER A 449 23.33 23.19 -39.73
N ASN A 450 24.05 23.27 -40.85
CA ASN A 450 24.13 24.48 -41.67
C ASN A 450 22.84 24.74 -42.50
N SER A 451 21.82 23.89 -42.39
CA SER A 451 20.53 24.09 -43.05
C SER A 451 19.77 25.28 -42.45
N GLN A 452 19.17 26.11 -43.31
CA GLN A 452 18.27 27.17 -42.87
C GLN A 452 16.92 26.64 -42.37
N GLU A 453 16.52 25.44 -42.82
CA GLU A 453 15.29 24.76 -42.39
C GLU A 453 15.48 24.14 -40.99
N THR A 454 14.57 24.48 -40.07
CA THR A 454 14.54 23.94 -38.69
C THR A 454 13.55 22.79 -38.55
N VAL A 455 12.40 22.86 -39.27
CA VAL A 455 11.42 21.77 -39.34
C VAL A 455 11.07 21.55 -40.81
N LYS A 456 11.11 20.31 -41.28
CA LYS A 456 10.70 19.92 -42.63
C LYS A 456 9.71 18.77 -42.55
N ILE A 457 8.55 18.98 -43.15
CA ILE A 457 7.44 18.03 -43.22
C ILE A 457 7.26 17.69 -44.69
N THR A 458 7.26 16.40 -45.02
CA THR A 458 7.04 15.93 -46.41
C THR A 458 6.01 14.82 -46.43
N GLY A 459 4.88 15.08 -47.11
CA GLY A 459 3.79 14.13 -47.31
C GLY A 459 3.18 13.58 -46.02
N LEU A 460 3.10 14.39 -44.97
CA LEU A 460 2.59 13.97 -43.67
C LEU A 460 1.11 13.66 -43.74
N SER A 461 0.74 12.42 -43.40
CA SER A 461 -0.66 11.99 -43.36
C SER A 461 -1.00 11.31 -42.06
N LYS A 462 -2.20 11.60 -41.54
CA LYS A 462 -2.77 10.99 -40.34
C LYS A 462 -4.22 10.60 -40.63
N HIS A 463 -4.44 9.29 -40.66
CA HIS A 463 -5.75 8.69 -40.91
C HIS A 463 -6.24 7.95 -39.68
N TYR A 464 -7.52 8.10 -39.37
CA TYR A 464 -8.21 7.39 -38.30
C TYR A 464 -9.20 6.41 -38.92
N PRO A 465 -8.81 5.13 -39.11
CA PRO A 465 -9.72 4.13 -39.61
C PRO A 465 -10.80 3.82 -38.54
N PRO A 466 -11.99 3.36 -38.95
CA PRO A 466 -13.02 2.92 -38.03
C PRO A 466 -12.50 1.79 -37.13
N GLY A 467 -12.88 1.84 -35.84
CA GLY A 467 -12.45 0.85 -34.85
C GLY A 467 -12.86 -0.58 -35.23
N TRP A 468 -12.10 -1.57 -34.77
CA TRP A 468 -12.31 -2.99 -35.10
C TRP A 468 -13.76 -3.46 -34.92
N TRP A 469 -14.41 -3.04 -33.83
CA TRP A 469 -15.81 -3.37 -33.56
C TRP A 469 -16.79 -2.74 -34.56
N SER A 470 -16.59 -1.46 -34.91
CA SER A 470 -17.40 -0.76 -35.92
C SER A 470 -17.22 -1.38 -37.31
N ARG A 471 -15.99 -1.80 -37.64
CA ARG A 471 -15.64 -2.42 -38.92
C ARG A 471 -16.19 -3.85 -39.07
N ASN A 472 -16.16 -4.67 -38.02
CA ASN A 472 -16.49 -6.10 -38.09
C ASN A 472 -17.89 -6.48 -37.58
N ILE A 473 -18.47 -5.71 -36.64
CA ILE A 473 -19.74 -6.05 -35.98
C ILE A 473 -20.79 -4.95 -36.27
N GLY A 474 -20.41 -3.68 -36.15
CA GLY A 474 -21.30 -2.53 -36.38
C GLY A 474 -21.79 -2.41 -37.82
N SER A 475 -21.02 -2.90 -38.80
CA SER A 475 -21.41 -2.93 -40.23
C SER A 475 -22.63 -3.79 -40.53
N ARG A 476 -23.08 -4.65 -39.59
CA ARG A 476 -24.32 -5.42 -39.70
C ARG A 476 -25.56 -4.73 -39.10
N PHE A 477 -25.37 -3.68 -38.28
CA PHE A 477 -26.45 -3.00 -37.55
C PHE A 477 -26.61 -1.52 -37.90
N ILE A 478 -25.62 -0.89 -38.54
CA ILE A 478 -25.60 0.53 -38.87
C ILE A 478 -25.65 0.69 -40.40
N LYS A 479 -26.64 1.43 -40.91
CA LYS A 479 -26.87 1.67 -42.36
C LYS A 479 -25.75 2.47 -43.04
N THR A 480 -24.95 3.22 -42.28
CA THR A 480 -23.80 3.99 -42.77
C THR A 480 -22.53 3.55 -42.05
N PRO A 481 -21.59 2.87 -42.72
CA PRO A 481 -20.31 2.52 -42.11
C PRO A 481 -19.53 3.80 -41.79
N ASN A 482 -18.90 3.86 -40.62
CA ASN A 482 -18.01 4.97 -40.28
C ASN A 482 -16.84 4.99 -41.27
N GLU A 483 -16.71 6.09 -42.01
CA GLU A 483 -15.62 6.29 -42.96
C GLU A 483 -14.29 6.59 -42.24
N THR A 484 -13.19 6.37 -42.95
CA THR A 484 -11.85 6.73 -42.44
C THR A 484 -11.74 8.25 -42.41
N VAL A 485 -11.45 8.82 -41.23
CA VAL A 485 -11.28 10.27 -41.08
C VAL A 485 -9.84 10.63 -41.42
N TYR A 486 -9.68 11.42 -42.49
CA TYR A 486 -8.41 11.99 -42.91
C TYR A 486 -8.15 13.28 -42.12
N ALA A 487 -7.47 13.16 -40.97
CA ALA A 487 -7.20 14.30 -40.10
C ALA A 487 -6.09 15.20 -40.65
N VAL A 488 -5.08 14.62 -41.30
CA VAL A 488 -4.05 15.31 -42.08
C VAL A 488 -3.80 14.49 -43.33
N ASN A 489 -3.70 15.13 -44.49
CA ASN A 489 -3.57 14.46 -45.77
C ASN A 489 -2.46 15.11 -46.62
N GLU A 490 -1.34 14.39 -46.74
CA GLU A 490 -0.16 14.74 -47.54
C GLU A 490 0.41 16.14 -47.30
N LEU A 491 0.36 16.61 -46.05
CA LEU A 491 0.85 17.93 -45.68
C LEU A 491 2.37 18.00 -45.86
N SER A 492 2.82 18.99 -46.64
CA SER A 492 4.23 19.33 -46.80
C SER A 492 4.45 20.80 -46.43
N LEU A 493 5.40 21.06 -45.54
CA LEU A 493 5.65 22.38 -44.96
C LEU A 493 7.09 22.46 -44.47
N SER A 494 7.74 23.61 -44.65
CA SER A 494 9.08 23.89 -44.14
C SER A 494 9.06 25.13 -43.23
N VAL A 495 9.74 25.06 -42.09
CA VAL A 495 9.90 26.16 -41.14
C VAL A 495 11.35 26.59 -41.12
N ILE A 496 11.60 27.87 -41.36
CA ILE A 496 12.94 28.46 -41.38
C ILE A 496 13.38 28.82 -39.95
N LYS A 497 14.70 28.90 -39.73
CA LYS A 497 15.29 29.30 -38.45
C LYS A 497 14.82 30.69 -38.01
N GLY A 498 14.26 30.80 -36.81
CA GLY A 498 13.77 32.06 -36.24
C GLY A 498 12.39 32.51 -36.73
N GLN A 499 11.77 31.74 -37.62
CA GLN A 499 10.46 32.04 -38.22
C GLN A 499 9.30 31.59 -37.33
N ILE A 500 8.22 32.36 -37.31
CA ILE A 500 6.93 32.00 -36.72
C ILE A 500 5.97 31.58 -37.83
N VAL A 501 5.65 30.29 -37.87
CA VAL A 501 4.69 29.71 -38.83
C VAL A 501 3.37 29.44 -38.12
N VAL A 502 2.27 29.94 -38.69
CA VAL A 502 0.92 29.78 -38.13
C VAL A 502 0.11 28.79 -38.95
N LEU A 503 -0.33 27.69 -38.32
CA LEU A 503 -1.33 26.78 -38.84
C LEU A 503 -2.71 27.38 -38.56
N LEU A 504 -3.37 27.90 -39.60
CA LEU A 504 -4.66 28.58 -39.51
C LEU A 504 -5.77 27.69 -40.07
N GLY A 505 -6.94 27.67 -39.44
CA GLY A 505 -8.11 26.96 -39.98
C GLY A 505 -9.23 26.77 -38.97
N ALA A 506 -10.39 26.31 -39.43
CA ALA A 506 -11.53 26.01 -38.56
C ALA A 506 -11.26 24.82 -37.62
N ASN A 507 -12.10 24.64 -36.59
CA ASN A 507 -12.04 23.46 -35.74
C ASN A 507 -12.24 22.19 -36.58
N GLY A 508 -11.42 21.17 -36.32
CA GLY A 508 -11.43 19.93 -37.10
C GLY A 508 -10.65 19.99 -38.42
N SER A 509 -9.91 21.06 -38.72
CA SER A 509 -9.10 21.14 -39.95
C SER A 509 -7.78 20.36 -39.93
N GLY A 510 -7.38 19.79 -38.78
CA GLY A 510 -6.15 19.01 -38.65
C GLY A 510 -4.96 19.72 -37.96
N LYS A 511 -5.14 20.97 -37.50
CA LYS A 511 -4.09 21.78 -36.84
C LYS A 511 -3.42 21.09 -35.65
N SER A 512 -4.19 20.80 -34.59
CA SER A 512 -3.66 20.18 -33.38
C SER A 512 -3.13 18.77 -33.65
N THR A 513 -3.76 18.00 -34.55
CA THR A 513 -3.25 16.70 -35.01
C THR A 513 -1.87 16.84 -35.66
N THR A 514 -1.66 17.87 -36.48
CA THR A 514 -0.36 18.15 -37.11
C THR A 514 0.68 18.46 -36.04
N LEU A 515 0.37 19.37 -35.12
CA LEU A 515 1.27 19.78 -34.04
C LEU A 515 1.61 18.64 -33.08
N ASP A 516 0.62 17.83 -32.68
CA ASP A 516 0.82 16.64 -31.86
C ASP A 516 1.74 15.62 -32.55
N THR A 517 1.60 15.47 -33.87
CA THR A 517 2.45 14.55 -34.65
C THR A 517 3.88 15.07 -34.72
N LEU A 518 4.08 16.38 -34.85
CA LEU A 518 5.40 17.04 -34.80
C LEU A 518 6.05 16.96 -33.42
N ALA A 519 5.27 17.15 -32.35
CA ALA A 519 5.71 17.00 -30.97
C ALA A 519 5.99 15.53 -30.61
N GLY A 520 5.48 14.58 -31.41
CA GLY A 520 5.55 13.14 -31.17
C GLY A 520 4.60 12.66 -30.09
N LEU A 521 3.52 13.40 -29.85
CA LEU A 521 2.37 12.97 -29.05
C LEU A 521 1.43 12.05 -29.84
N GLN A 522 1.53 12.04 -31.17
CA GLN A 522 0.80 11.14 -32.04
C GLN A 522 1.72 10.52 -33.09
N LYS A 523 1.46 9.25 -33.43
CA LYS A 523 2.16 8.55 -34.50
C LYS A 523 1.58 8.95 -35.87
N PRO A 524 2.39 9.42 -36.84
CA PRO A 524 1.93 9.65 -38.21
C PRO A 524 1.55 8.33 -38.90
N THR A 525 0.64 8.40 -39.86
CA THR A 525 0.29 7.26 -40.72
C THR A 525 1.31 7.11 -41.84
N ASN A 526 1.57 8.19 -42.59
CA ASN A 526 2.58 8.28 -43.65
C ASN A 526 3.36 9.61 -43.57
N GLY A 527 4.40 9.73 -44.38
CA GLY A 527 5.25 10.93 -44.49
C GLY A 527 6.46 10.91 -43.57
N THR A 528 7.28 11.96 -43.69
CA THR A 528 8.53 12.13 -42.92
C THR A 528 8.59 13.52 -42.29
N ILE A 529 9.14 13.58 -41.08
CA ILE A 529 9.32 14.77 -40.26
C ILE A 529 10.80 14.84 -39.88
N GLU A 530 11.48 15.86 -40.35
CA GLU A 530 12.87 16.18 -39.98
C GLU A 530 12.87 17.44 -39.12
N MET A 531 13.52 17.41 -37.95
CA MET A 531 13.60 18.58 -37.07
C MET A 531 14.99 18.75 -36.45
N ASP A 532 15.46 19.99 -36.39
CA ASP A 532 16.62 20.39 -35.59
C ASP A 532 16.21 20.51 -34.11
N ALA A 533 16.65 19.53 -33.32
CA ALA A 533 16.45 19.43 -31.89
C ALA A 533 17.74 19.72 -31.08
N ALA A 534 18.77 20.35 -31.68
CA ALA A 534 20.05 20.63 -31.01
C ALA A 534 19.90 21.45 -29.70
N GLY A 535 18.91 22.34 -29.63
CA GLY A 535 18.54 23.09 -28.42
C GLY A 535 17.35 22.52 -27.64
N GLY A 536 16.84 21.36 -28.04
CA GLY A 536 15.61 20.76 -27.50
C GLY A 536 14.32 21.40 -28.04
N ILE A 537 13.20 20.78 -27.69
CA ILE A 537 11.86 21.14 -28.15
C ILE A 537 11.05 21.73 -26.99
N GLY A 538 10.36 22.83 -27.25
CA GLY A 538 9.36 23.40 -26.35
C GLY A 538 7.94 23.10 -26.87
N LEU A 539 7.04 22.67 -25.98
CA LEU A 539 5.63 22.46 -26.29
C LEU A 539 4.71 23.21 -25.31
N CYS A 540 3.79 24.02 -25.81
CA CYS A 540 2.70 24.59 -25.03
C CYS A 540 1.37 23.99 -25.53
N PRO A 541 0.84 22.93 -24.88
CA PRO A 541 -0.40 22.27 -25.30
C PRO A 541 -1.63 23.16 -25.04
N GLN A 542 -2.76 22.86 -25.69
CA GLN A 542 -4.00 23.63 -25.51
C GLN A 542 -4.50 23.63 -24.06
N LYS A 543 -4.37 22.52 -23.33
CA LYS A 543 -4.70 22.47 -21.90
C LYS A 543 -3.51 22.91 -21.06
N ASN A 544 -3.73 23.59 -19.94
CA ASN A 544 -2.67 23.86 -18.96
C ASN A 544 -2.27 22.57 -18.23
N VAL A 545 -1.01 22.16 -18.38
CA VAL A 545 -0.46 20.89 -17.89
C VAL A 545 0.61 21.23 -16.84
N LEU A 546 0.16 21.37 -15.59
CA LEU A 546 0.94 21.85 -14.44
C LEU A 546 0.71 20.95 -13.22
N TRP A 547 1.67 20.90 -12.30
CA TRP A 547 1.48 20.31 -10.97
C TRP A 547 0.93 21.36 -10.01
N ASN A 548 -0.23 21.10 -9.41
CA ASN A 548 -0.96 22.06 -8.58
C ASN A 548 -0.17 22.52 -7.34
N GLU A 549 0.73 21.68 -6.83
CA GLU A 549 1.45 21.84 -5.58
C GLU A 549 2.75 22.64 -5.72
N LEU A 550 3.26 22.77 -6.95
CA LEU A 550 4.51 23.46 -7.26
C LEU A 550 4.28 24.95 -7.56
N THR A 551 5.26 25.78 -7.21
CA THR A 551 5.28 27.21 -7.52
C THR A 551 5.68 27.48 -8.97
N VAL A 552 5.43 28.70 -9.48
CA VAL A 552 5.88 29.11 -10.83
C VAL A 552 7.39 28.91 -10.98
N PHE A 553 8.18 29.37 -10.01
CA PHE A 553 9.63 29.18 -10.02
C PHE A 553 10.04 27.69 -10.04
N GLU A 554 9.39 26.85 -9.23
CA GLU A 554 9.67 25.41 -9.16
C GLU A 554 9.39 24.73 -10.51
N HIS A 555 8.31 25.09 -11.20
CA HIS A 555 8.00 24.58 -12.54
C HIS A 555 9.07 24.94 -13.57
N VAL A 556 9.42 26.23 -13.68
CA VAL A 556 10.39 26.69 -14.67
C VAL A 556 11.77 26.10 -14.37
N ARG A 557 12.19 26.05 -13.10
CA ARG A 557 13.45 25.42 -12.69
C ARG A 557 13.50 23.92 -13.00
N LEU A 558 12.40 23.22 -12.79
CA LEU A 558 12.29 21.79 -13.08
C LEU A 558 12.45 21.53 -14.58
N PHE A 559 11.66 22.22 -15.42
CA PHE A 559 11.77 22.07 -16.88
C PHE A 559 13.12 22.55 -17.41
N ASN A 560 13.73 23.57 -16.80
CA ASN A 560 15.09 23.98 -17.13
C ASN A 560 16.10 22.83 -16.97
N ARG A 561 16.10 22.18 -15.79
CA ARG A 561 17.02 21.07 -15.48
C ARG A 561 16.78 19.84 -16.35
N LEU A 562 15.53 19.61 -16.77
CA LEU A 562 15.15 18.54 -17.68
C LEU A 562 15.60 18.80 -19.12
N LYS A 563 15.48 20.05 -19.59
CA LYS A 563 15.68 20.45 -20.99
C LYS A 563 17.08 20.92 -21.33
N ALA A 564 17.81 21.53 -20.39
CA ALA A 564 19.15 22.06 -20.68
C ALA A 564 20.10 20.96 -21.16
N THR A 565 20.64 21.06 -22.37
CA THR A 565 21.64 20.10 -22.90
C THR A 565 23.02 20.34 -22.29
N GLY A 566 23.33 21.59 -21.92
CA GLY A 566 24.57 22.00 -21.27
C GLY A 566 24.39 22.44 -19.80
N LYS A 567 24.93 23.62 -19.49
CA LYS A 567 24.78 24.27 -18.18
C LYS A 567 23.32 24.65 -17.97
N THR A 568 22.80 24.37 -16.78
CA THR A 568 21.46 24.80 -16.37
C THR A 568 21.46 26.28 -16.05
N ASP A 569 20.36 26.95 -16.35
CA ASP A 569 20.21 28.38 -16.09
C ASP A 569 20.32 28.64 -14.58
N SER A 570 20.96 29.75 -14.26
CA SER A 570 21.07 30.28 -12.90
C SER A 570 19.70 30.71 -12.38
N LYS A 571 19.59 30.87 -11.05
CA LYS A 571 18.36 31.36 -10.43
C LYS A 571 17.95 32.73 -10.99
N ALA A 572 18.91 33.61 -11.27
CA ALA A 572 18.65 34.95 -11.82
C ALA A 572 18.08 34.89 -13.24
N GLU A 573 18.62 34.01 -14.10
CA GLU A 573 18.11 33.81 -15.47
C GLU A 573 16.69 33.23 -15.47
N ILE A 574 16.40 32.27 -14.57
CA ILE A 574 15.05 31.74 -14.40
C ILE A 574 14.09 32.82 -13.92
N GLN A 575 14.50 33.67 -12.97
CA GLN A 575 13.68 34.79 -12.50
C GLN A 575 13.43 35.82 -13.60
N ALA A 576 14.44 36.14 -14.41
CA ALA A 576 14.31 37.01 -15.57
C ALA A 576 13.28 36.46 -16.56
N LEU A 577 13.36 35.17 -16.91
CA LEU A 577 12.38 34.53 -17.81
C LEU A 577 10.94 34.57 -17.25
N VAL A 578 10.77 34.37 -15.94
CA VAL A 578 9.46 34.47 -15.29
C VAL A 578 8.94 35.92 -15.33
N SER A 579 9.83 36.90 -15.18
CA SER A 579 9.49 38.32 -15.33
C SER A 579 9.11 38.66 -16.77
N ASP A 580 9.85 38.16 -17.76
CA ASP A 580 9.55 38.33 -19.19
C ASP A 580 8.18 37.73 -19.56
N CYS A 581 7.77 36.68 -18.85
CA CYS A 581 6.43 36.08 -18.98
C CYS A 581 5.34 36.80 -18.17
N ASP A 582 5.60 37.99 -17.61
CA ASP A 582 4.65 38.80 -16.83
C ASP A 582 4.10 38.04 -15.60
N LEU A 583 5.00 37.35 -14.88
CA LEU A 583 4.68 36.54 -13.69
C LEU A 583 5.54 36.87 -12.46
N ASP A 584 6.28 37.98 -12.45
CA ASP A 584 7.20 38.36 -11.37
C ASP A 584 6.53 38.35 -9.99
N GLN A 585 5.38 39.03 -9.87
CA GLN A 585 4.60 39.08 -8.61
C GLN A 585 4.03 37.73 -8.16
N LYS A 586 4.02 36.71 -9.03
CA LYS A 586 3.46 35.37 -8.77
C LYS A 586 4.52 34.27 -8.76
N ILE A 587 5.80 34.62 -8.77
CA ILE A 587 6.91 33.67 -8.89
C ILE A 587 6.92 32.57 -7.81
N ASN A 588 6.55 32.93 -6.57
CA ASN A 588 6.49 32.01 -5.42
C ASN A 588 5.08 31.46 -5.14
N VAL A 589 4.11 31.74 -6.02
CA VAL A 589 2.72 31.29 -5.86
C VAL A 589 2.56 29.91 -6.49
N ARG A 590 1.82 29.01 -5.81
CA ARG A 590 1.48 27.68 -6.32
C ARG A 590 0.59 27.77 -7.55
N SER A 591 0.79 26.87 -8.51
CA SER A 591 0.02 26.89 -9.76
C SER A 591 -1.48 26.73 -9.54
N SER A 592 -1.92 26.06 -8.47
CA SER A 592 -3.33 25.93 -8.10
C SER A 592 -4.05 27.27 -7.87
N ALA A 593 -3.34 28.28 -7.38
CA ALA A 593 -3.88 29.62 -7.07
C ALA A 593 -3.78 30.61 -8.25
N LEU A 594 -3.25 30.18 -9.40
CA LEU A 594 -3.14 31.02 -10.60
C LEU A 594 -4.44 31.05 -11.40
N SER A 595 -4.74 32.19 -12.02
CA SER A 595 -5.82 32.31 -13.01
C SER A 595 -5.51 31.50 -14.28
N GLY A 596 -6.52 31.25 -15.13
CA GLY A 596 -6.31 30.52 -16.39
C GLY A 596 -5.24 31.13 -17.29
N GLY A 597 -5.22 32.45 -17.44
CA GLY A 597 -4.19 33.19 -18.18
C GLY A 597 -2.81 33.14 -17.53
N GLN A 598 -2.73 33.23 -16.20
CA GLN A 598 -1.46 33.08 -15.47
C GLN A 598 -0.89 31.66 -15.58
N LYS A 599 -1.75 30.63 -15.54
CA LYS A 599 -1.35 29.24 -15.80
C LYS A 599 -0.79 29.09 -17.21
N ARG A 600 -1.41 29.73 -18.21
CA ARG A 600 -0.90 29.74 -19.58
C ARG A 600 0.47 30.39 -19.69
N LYS A 601 0.66 31.56 -19.07
CA LYS A 601 1.98 32.24 -19.01
C LYS A 601 3.04 31.34 -18.35
N CYS A 602 2.68 30.60 -17.30
CA CYS A 602 3.58 29.65 -16.65
C CYS A 602 3.95 28.49 -17.59
N GLN A 603 2.98 27.94 -18.33
CA GLN A 603 3.20 26.93 -19.36
C GLN A 603 4.14 27.43 -20.46
N LEU A 604 4.00 28.69 -20.89
CA LEU A 604 4.92 29.33 -21.84
C LEU A 604 6.33 29.45 -21.26
N ALA A 605 6.48 29.87 -20.00
CA ALA A 605 7.80 29.91 -19.35
C ALA A 605 8.49 28.53 -19.32
N MET A 606 7.73 27.46 -19.06
CA MET A 606 8.22 26.07 -19.13
C MET A 606 8.61 25.66 -20.56
N MET A 607 7.88 26.14 -21.56
CA MET A 607 8.20 25.92 -22.98
C MET A 607 9.50 26.63 -23.39
N LEU A 608 9.73 27.86 -22.91
CA LEU A 608 10.86 28.69 -23.33
C LEU A 608 12.17 28.37 -22.57
N THR A 609 12.10 27.90 -21.32
CA THR A 609 13.29 27.64 -20.50
C THR A 609 14.17 26.50 -21.04
N GLY A 610 15.46 26.51 -20.73
CA GLY A 610 16.39 25.41 -21.05
C GLY A 610 16.89 25.40 -22.49
N GLY A 611 16.74 26.52 -23.21
CA GLY A 611 17.37 26.73 -24.53
C GLY A 611 16.61 26.19 -25.75
N SER A 612 15.30 25.91 -25.62
CA SER A 612 14.47 25.39 -26.72
C SER A 612 14.61 26.21 -28.00
N ARG A 613 14.98 25.55 -29.11
CA ARG A 613 15.12 26.17 -30.44
C ARG A 613 13.84 26.07 -31.27
N VAL A 614 13.11 24.97 -31.13
CA VAL A 614 11.81 24.73 -31.78
C VAL A 614 10.72 24.78 -30.71
N CYS A 615 9.77 25.70 -30.86
CA CYS A 615 8.64 25.86 -29.96
C CYS A 615 7.33 25.57 -30.70
N MET A 616 6.47 24.77 -30.11
CA MET A 616 5.16 24.41 -30.65
C MET A 616 4.08 24.90 -29.70
N LEU A 617 3.12 25.67 -30.21
CA LEU A 617 2.07 26.30 -29.43
C LEU A 617 0.71 25.86 -29.98
N ASP A 618 -0.10 25.17 -29.18
CA ASP A 618 -1.42 24.71 -29.59
C ASP A 618 -2.53 25.58 -28.98
N GLU A 619 -3.16 26.44 -29.80
CA GLU A 619 -4.27 27.34 -29.44
C GLU A 619 -4.09 28.08 -28.10
N VAL A 620 -2.89 28.66 -27.89
CA VAL A 620 -2.48 29.20 -26.59
C VAL A 620 -3.26 30.43 -26.12
N SER A 621 -3.84 31.18 -27.06
CA SER A 621 -4.67 32.37 -26.81
C SER A 621 -6.16 32.05 -26.57
N SER A 622 -6.58 30.81 -26.83
CA SER A 622 -7.99 30.40 -26.80
C SER A 622 -8.54 30.39 -25.37
N GLY A 623 -9.73 30.96 -25.19
CA GLY A 623 -10.42 31.00 -23.89
C GLY A 623 -9.82 31.96 -22.86
N LEU A 624 -8.97 32.90 -23.28
CA LEU A 624 -8.36 33.91 -22.41
C LEU A 624 -9.00 35.29 -22.58
N ASP A 625 -8.90 36.13 -21.54
CA ASP A 625 -9.33 37.52 -21.61
C ASP A 625 -8.43 38.32 -22.59
N PRO A 626 -8.95 39.42 -23.19
CA PRO A 626 -8.21 40.18 -24.20
C PRO A 626 -6.85 40.71 -23.72
N LEU A 627 -6.71 41.07 -22.44
CA LEU A 627 -5.45 41.57 -21.88
C LEU A 627 -4.41 40.45 -21.76
N SER A 628 -4.80 39.30 -21.20
CA SER A 628 -3.93 38.12 -21.12
C SER A 628 -3.50 37.63 -22.49
N ARG A 629 -4.41 37.63 -23.48
CA ARG A 629 -4.11 37.27 -24.87
C ARG A 629 -3.04 38.19 -25.47
N ARG A 630 -3.20 39.51 -25.32
CA ARG A 630 -2.21 40.48 -25.82
C ARG A 630 -0.85 40.31 -25.17
N LYS A 631 -0.80 40.02 -23.86
CA LYS A 631 0.47 39.71 -23.17
C LYS A 631 1.13 38.44 -23.70
N ILE A 632 0.36 37.41 -24.04
CA ILE A 632 0.92 36.20 -24.68
C ILE A 632 1.50 36.53 -26.05
N TRP A 633 0.83 37.37 -26.83
CA TRP A 633 1.34 37.83 -28.12
C TRP A 633 2.67 38.58 -27.96
N ASP A 634 2.77 39.48 -26.99
CA ASP A 634 4.01 40.20 -26.67
C ASP A 634 5.15 39.23 -26.33
N ILE A 635 4.88 38.18 -25.53
CA ILE A 635 5.86 37.14 -25.16
C ILE A 635 6.31 36.35 -26.40
N ILE A 636 5.39 35.96 -27.28
CA ILE A 636 5.71 35.22 -28.51
C ILE A 636 6.56 36.08 -29.45
N LEU A 637 6.18 37.35 -29.64
CA LEU A 637 6.89 38.28 -30.50
C LEU A 637 8.30 38.63 -29.98
N ALA A 638 8.49 38.69 -28.66
CA ALA A 638 9.81 38.92 -28.05
C ALA A 638 10.84 37.80 -28.34
N GLU A 639 10.34 36.65 -28.80
CA GLU A 639 11.11 35.45 -29.12
C GLU A 639 11.24 35.18 -30.63
N ARG A 640 10.56 35.97 -31.46
CA ARG A 640 10.73 35.97 -32.93
C ARG A 640 12.20 36.21 -33.28
N GLY A 641 12.72 35.49 -34.27
CA GLY A 641 14.13 35.55 -34.68
C GLY A 641 15.11 34.80 -33.78
N LYS A 642 14.81 34.61 -32.48
CA LYS A 642 15.63 33.79 -31.57
C LYS A 642 15.32 32.30 -31.70
N ARG A 643 14.04 31.96 -31.91
CA ARG A 643 13.50 30.59 -31.92
C ARG A 643 12.55 30.41 -33.11
N SER A 644 12.50 29.19 -33.64
CA SER A 644 11.49 28.82 -34.64
C SER A 644 10.21 28.38 -33.93
N MET A 645 9.07 28.92 -34.32
CA MET A 645 7.79 28.64 -33.68
C MET A 645 6.75 28.14 -34.66
N ILE A 646 5.96 27.16 -34.22
CA ILE A 646 4.79 26.67 -34.93
C ILE A 646 3.59 26.88 -34.01
N LEU A 647 2.67 27.75 -34.41
CA LEU A 647 1.46 28.10 -33.65
C LEU A 647 0.23 27.58 -34.39
N THR A 648 -0.71 26.98 -33.68
CA THR A 648 -2.06 26.71 -34.20
C THR A 648 -3.02 27.78 -33.70
N THR A 649 -3.86 28.30 -34.59
CA THR A 649 -4.97 29.18 -34.18
C THR A 649 -6.12 29.08 -35.17
N HIS A 650 -7.31 29.46 -34.70
CA HIS A 650 -8.47 29.71 -35.55
C HIS A 650 -8.81 31.21 -35.65
N PHE A 651 -8.02 32.07 -34.99
CA PHE A 651 -8.18 33.52 -34.96
C PHE A 651 -7.33 34.18 -36.05
N LEU A 652 -8.01 34.90 -36.96
CA LEU A 652 -7.35 35.58 -38.08
C LEU A 652 -6.50 36.77 -37.62
N ASP A 653 -6.95 37.51 -36.61
CA ASP A 653 -6.20 38.61 -35.98
C ASP A 653 -4.88 38.14 -35.38
N GLU A 654 -4.88 36.96 -34.76
CA GLU A 654 -3.68 36.35 -34.20
C GLU A 654 -2.71 35.90 -35.30
N ALA A 655 -3.22 35.24 -36.34
CA ALA A 655 -2.39 34.80 -37.46
C ALA A 655 -1.75 35.99 -38.19
N ASP A 656 -2.51 37.06 -38.42
CA ASP A 656 -2.04 38.27 -39.11
C ASP A 656 -0.97 39.01 -38.31
N LEU A 657 -1.08 39.05 -36.98
CA LEU A 657 -0.13 39.76 -36.12
C LEU A 657 1.17 38.97 -35.84
N LEU A 658 1.05 37.66 -35.58
CA LEU A 658 2.16 36.86 -35.08
C LEU A 658 2.99 36.20 -36.18
N SER A 659 2.40 35.91 -37.33
CA SER A 659 3.04 35.07 -38.35
C SER A 659 4.09 35.81 -39.17
N ASP A 660 5.15 35.08 -39.51
CA ASP A 660 5.97 35.35 -40.69
C ASP A 660 5.34 34.66 -41.93
N ASP A 661 4.72 33.51 -41.72
CA ASP A 661 4.13 32.66 -42.77
C ASP A 661 2.91 31.91 -42.23
N ILE A 662 1.88 31.76 -43.06
CA ILE A 662 0.60 31.18 -42.68
C ILE A 662 0.29 29.97 -43.57
N ALA A 663 0.06 28.82 -42.95
CA ALA A 663 -0.44 27.62 -43.61
C ALA A 663 -1.93 27.45 -43.29
N VAL A 664 -2.79 27.65 -44.28
CA VAL A 664 -4.25 27.53 -44.14
C VAL A 664 -4.67 26.09 -44.36
N LEU A 665 -5.15 25.44 -43.30
CA LEU A 665 -5.63 24.06 -43.31
C LEU A 665 -7.16 24.00 -43.37
N SER A 666 -7.69 23.14 -44.24
CA SER A 666 -9.12 22.82 -44.32
C SER A 666 -9.32 21.34 -44.59
N LYS A 667 -10.16 20.69 -43.77
CA LYS A 667 -10.48 19.25 -43.87
C LYS A 667 -9.22 18.37 -44.05
N GLY A 668 -8.14 18.67 -43.32
CA GLY A 668 -6.89 17.91 -43.35
C GLY A 668 -5.93 18.25 -44.51
N ASN A 669 -6.33 19.09 -45.46
CA ASN A 669 -5.48 19.49 -46.59
C ASN A 669 -4.92 20.92 -46.40
N LEU A 670 -3.73 21.17 -46.94
CA LEU A 670 -3.17 22.50 -47.10
C LEU A 670 -3.85 23.19 -48.30
N VAL A 671 -4.59 24.27 -48.03
CA VAL A 671 -5.36 25.00 -49.06
C VAL A 671 -4.62 26.22 -49.56
N ALA A 672 -3.93 26.93 -48.67
CA ALA A 672 -3.14 28.09 -49.01
C ALA A 672 -1.92 28.17 -48.08
N HIS A 673 -0.84 28.76 -48.59
CA HIS A 673 0.42 28.94 -47.88
C HIS A 673 1.07 30.24 -48.35
N GLY A 674 1.64 31.01 -47.44
CA GLY A 674 2.33 32.26 -47.76
C GLY A 674 2.21 33.28 -46.64
N SER A 675 2.90 34.42 -46.82
CA SER A 675 2.84 35.53 -45.86
C SER A 675 1.42 36.10 -45.75
N ALA A 676 1.11 36.73 -44.62
CA ALA A 676 -0.21 37.36 -44.42
C ALA A 676 -0.56 38.37 -45.53
N VAL A 677 0.43 39.13 -46.01
CA VAL A 677 0.28 40.11 -47.09
C VAL A 677 0.02 39.42 -48.43
N GLU A 678 0.78 38.37 -48.75
CA GLU A 678 0.63 37.58 -49.97
C GLU A 678 -0.74 36.91 -50.04
N LEU A 679 -1.19 36.29 -48.94
CA LEU A 679 -2.51 35.67 -48.86
C LEU A 679 -3.64 36.69 -49.00
N LYS A 680 -3.51 37.89 -48.40
CA LYS A 680 -4.49 38.96 -48.58
C LYS A 680 -4.51 39.51 -50.00
N HIS A 681 -3.35 39.62 -50.66
CA HIS A 681 -3.27 40.07 -52.04
C HIS A 681 -3.88 39.06 -53.01
N ASN A 682 -3.52 37.77 -52.86
CA ASN A 682 -3.90 36.71 -53.78
C ASN A 682 -5.33 36.19 -53.54
N LEU A 683 -5.78 36.14 -52.27
CA LEU A 683 -7.04 35.50 -51.86
C LEU A 683 -8.00 36.45 -51.12
N GLY A 684 -7.53 37.63 -50.68
CA GLY A 684 -8.36 38.62 -49.97
C GLY A 684 -9.19 39.52 -50.88
N GLY A 685 -8.95 39.49 -52.19
CA GLY A 685 -9.73 40.23 -53.18
C GLY A 685 -11.06 39.54 -53.49
N GLY A 686 -12.18 40.10 -53.02
CA GLY A 686 -13.52 39.64 -53.39
C GLY A 686 -14.62 40.23 -52.50
N TYR A 687 -15.83 40.38 -53.05
CA TYR A 687 -17.01 40.79 -52.28
C TYR A 687 -17.72 39.55 -51.72
N ARG A 688 -17.96 39.53 -50.40
CA ARG A 688 -18.79 38.51 -49.75
C ARG A 688 -20.19 39.09 -49.50
N VAL A 689 -21.07 38.94 -50.48
CA VAL A 689 -22.48 39.37 -50.35
C VAL A 689 -23.21 38.36 -49.47
N ARG A 690 -23.61 38.79 -48.27
CA ARG A 690 -24.55 38.03 -47.42
C ARG A 690 -25.96 38.57 -47.69
N ILE A 691 -26.75 37.81 -48.43
CA ILE A 691 -28.17 38.09 -48.64
C ILE A 691 -28.92 37.46 -47.46
N TYR A 692 -29.51 38.29 -46.61
CA TYR A 692 -30.44 37.82 -45.60
C TYR A 692 -31.81 37.67 -46.28
N HIS A 693 -32.30 36.44 -46.42
CA HIS A 693 -33.67 36.20 -46.87
C HIS A 693 -34.60 36.37 -45.67
N GLU A 694 -35.38 37.45 -45.63
CA GLU A 694 -36.50 37.62 -44.67
C GLU A 694 -37.77 36.86 -45.08
N ASP A 695 -37.84 36.35 -46.32
CA ASP A 695 -39.00 35.58 -46.79
C ASP A 695 -38.60 34.18 -47.28
N ALA A 696 -39.01 33.17 -46.53
CA ALA A 696 -38.92 31.78 -46.92
C ALA A 696 -39.83 31.50 -48.13
N LYS A 697 -39.24 31.44 -49.33
CA LYS A 697 -39.78 30.63 -50.43
C LYS A 697 -38.79 29.53 -50.75
N GLU A 698 -39.25 28.29 -50.73
CA GLU A 698 -38.47 27.12 -51.15
C GLU A 698 -38.00 27.28 -52.60
N LEU A 699 -36.71 26.96 -52.83
CA LEU A 699 -36.11 26.94 -54.16
C LEU A 699 -36.68 25.76 -54.98
N PRO A 700 -37.01 25.95 -56.27
CA PRO A 700 -37.52 24.88 -57.11
C PRO A 700 -36.49 23.76 -57.28
N GLN A 701 -36.96 22.50 -57.24
CA GLN A 701 -36.18 21.25 -57.28
C GLN A 701 -35.25 21.05 -58.50
N GLN A 702 -35.23 21.97 -59.46
CA GLN A 702 -34.39 21.86 -60.66
C GLN A 702 -32.96 22.42 -60.48
N LEU A 703 -32.62 22.93 -59.30
CA LEU A 703 -31.30 23.51 -58.99
C LEU A 703 -30.62 22.91 -57.75
N VAL A 704 -31.01 21.69 -57.34
CA VAL A 704 -30.33 20.91 -56.28
C VAL A 704 -29.49 19.81 -56.87
#